data_AF-A0A6H1Z7Y9-F1
#
_entry.id   AF-A0A6H1Z7Y9-F1
#
_cell.length_a   1.000
_cell.length_b   1.000
_cell.length_c   1.000
_cell.angle_alpha   90.00
_cell.angle_beta   90.00
_cell.angle_gamma   90.00
#
_symmetry.space_group_name_H-M   'P 1'
#
loop_
_entity.id
_entity.type
_entity.pdbx_description
1 polymer ?
#
loop_
_entity_poly.entity_id
_entity_poly.type
_entity_poly.pdbx_seq_one_letter_code
_entity_poly.pdbx_strand_id
1 'polypeptide(L)'
;MKKRIFSVLLTLVMLLTLGLVTAAPVGAGAPGWVAGAPEIDGIIDDGEWDGATASTSGSGIYTVFTLNDSEYLYVAFEAVGGDYTIASSMTNIYIYAGDDWGGECWAYTAGAPGQDVGLTYFTTHHIPNPKVKEGLESRSTTAIVEVSTLVAEWQIPLAEFPMGPGDPLAFDFLSYSEGVSGWNDWIFEQEYWALVQNQDTDLYYTTIQAAIDAASEGDTISVGDGTYPEDVTVDKDLILEGAQAGICAVGGRTGDESEIVGSIKVVSPAEHVAIDGFTITGTGAGPLAGVCVRTQLASVTFVNNIVNAVEATGGYTYSGIVDLDGLSEAFVGCNSFSGAYEADRAPNVIRLGISGDGTVTVEYNEMHEVGGGGGVGVMCTNEGAVINILGNDIDQCGDGIWSYNSIFDVLRIDGNQIHHNNACHGGACENIDTGVKLVGTLNGEVVIDDNDFHDNTIQVDNSAGVVDLEQVLANNTFDRAVVVDNPGSSLLPIIWSSIQDGVDATVAGDTVAVLPGIYPEDVTVSTANLTLVSVSMHDAVVEGTIVVNANGVTVDGFTITDFSQIPTPDWSAIYVPSGTGVVIANNSIDGAGIDPVANLTVGIHTLFGGCADITAQDNTITNVRMGIYNQGAEMLITGNTIDGATSTNPHCGIGVDTSLGTEIIENDIINNDIGIEVFQTGVVAHYNNLCGNTEYGIWSAGPVVDAVNNYWCHPSGPHHSPGLGVPVSDNVLYNPWLLEPLVPGAPLPTTFEKTLTLNIGWTLVSTDNWIDPAKTVGVGVILAYNYIPDDGWVEVTPAALVPVDALYVKTEVGGALGIIYSGGYPAPSSKDLKAGWNLISSATATIGNARAVLSPLRYIDVGEEQGVGLATLVSQGNYNQHTESFTLATFGVQDWFALGQTTLNPFDGYWVYMNADKSFGVIPE
;
A
#
# COMPACT_ATOMS: atom_id res chain seq x y z
N MET A 1 24.97 24.04 -23.84
CA MET A 1 25.63 24.84 -22.78
C MET A 1 26.90 24.11 -22.37
N LYS A 2 28.05 24.77 -22.52
CA LYS A 2 29.39 24.28 -22.17
C LYS A 2 29.86 25.02 -20.90
N LYS A 3 30.68 24.34 -20.10
CA LYS A 3 31.33 24.77 -18.82
C LYS A 3 30.40 24.57 -17.62
N ARG A 4 30.71 23.75 -16.62
CA ARG A 4 31.99 23.60 -15.91
C ARG A 4 32.23 22.13 -15.49
N ILE A 5 33.29 21.53 -16.04
CA ILE A 5 33.98 20.36 -15.51
C ILE A 5 35.38 20.86 -15.22
N PHE A 6 35.76 20.97 -13.95
CA PHE A 6 37.15 20.96 -13.50
C PHE A 6 37.16 20.71 -11.98
N SER A 7 37.98 19.74 -11.59
CA SER A 7 38.40 19.42 -10.21
C SER A 7 37.59 18.35 -9.43
N VAL A 8 37.42 17.18 -10.04
CA VAL A 8 37.44 15.88 -9.34
C VAL A 8 38.78 15.23 -9.71
N LEU A 9 39.83 15.48 -8.92
CA LEU A 9 41.06 14.66 -8.90
C LEU A 9 42.00 15.09 -7.75
N LEU A 10 41.52 15.13 -6.50
CA LEU A 10 42.39 15.17 -5.32
C LEU A 10 41.70 14.72 -4.03
N THR A 11 41.02 13.57 -4.06
CA THR A 11 40.48 12.95 -2.83
C THR A 11 40.47 11.43 -3.00
N LEU A 12 41.65 10.85 -3.24
CA LEU A 12 41.81 9.39 -3.30
C LEU A 12 43.20 8.97 -2.82
N VAL A 13 43.67 9.53 -1.70
CA VAL A 13 44.79 9.01 -0.90
C VAL A 13 44.60 9.48 0.54
N MET A 14 43.71 8.82 1.30
CA MET A 14 43.77 8.74 2.78
C MET A 14 42.66 7.79 3.26
N LEU A 15 42.89 6.50 3.02
CA LEU A 15 42.14 5.40 3.61
C LEU A 15 43.16 4.28 3.78
N LEU A 16 43.93 4.34 4.87
CA LEU A 16 44.75 3.27 5.46
C LEU A 16 45.72 3.89 6.48
N THR A 17 45.25 4.11 7.70
CA THR A 17 45.93 3.87 8.99
C THR A 17 45.09 4.46 10.12
N LEU A 18 44.02 3.76 10.54
CA LEU A 18 43.62 3.81 11.95
C LEU A 18 44.28 2.58 12.60
N GLY A 19 45.33 2.84 13.36
CA GLY A 19 45.91 1.85 14.25
C GLY A 19 44.99 1.68 15.46
N LEU A 20 44.70 0.42 15.78
CA LEU A 20 44.11 0.02 17.05
C LEU A 20 44.88 0.69 18.21
N VAL A 21 44.17 1.41 19.07
CA VAL A 21 44.50 1.47 20.49
C VAL A 21 43.36 0.77 21.21
N THR A 22 43.66 -0.43 21.68
CA THR A 22 42.79 -1.23 22.54
C THR A 22 42.69 -0.51 23.89
N ALA A 23 41.52 0.06 24.21
CA ALA A 23 41.15 0.28 25.59
C ALA A 23 40.89 -1.11 26.20
N ALA A 24 41.75 -1.51 27.15
CA ALA A 24 41.55 -2.75 27.89
C ALA A 24 40.42 -2.53 28.91
N PRO A 25 39.49 -3.49 29.06
CA PRO A 25 38.49 -3.43 30.12
C PRO A 25 39.15 -3.77 31.44
N VAL A 26 39.08 -2.88 32.43
CA VAL A 26 39.45 -3.21 33.81
C VAL A 26 38.20 -3.71 34.51
N GLY A 27 38.27 -4.97 34.95
CA GLY A 27 37.16 -5.73 35.50
C GLY A 27 36.72 -5.27 36.88
N ALA A 28 35.45 -5.56 37.14
CA ALA A 28 34.77 -5.47 38.43
C ALA A 28 35.59 -6.03 39.60
N GLY A 29 35.72 -5.18 40.62
CA GLY A 29 36.06 -5.56 41.98
C GLY A 29 35.71 -4.41 42.91
N ALA A 30 34.53 -4.43 43.54
CA ALA A 30 34.31 -3.65 44.75
C ALA A 30 35.34 -4.13 45.80
N PRO A 31 36.19 -3.23 46.33
CA PRO A 31 35.81 -2.54 47.57
C PRO A 31 36.38 -1.12 47.72
N GLY A 32 35.61 -0.22 48.34
CA GLY A 32 36.13 1.02 48.92
C GLY A 32 35.72 2.28 48.16
N TRP A 33 34.45 2.66 48.30
CA TRP A 33 34.09 4.06 48.14
C TRP A 33 34.90 4.89 49.15
N VAL A 34 35.78 5.74 48.64
CA VAL A 34 36.05 7.02 49.29
C VAL A 34 35.81 8.08 48.21
N ALA A 35 34.55 8.49 48.11
CA ALA A 35 34.25 9.81 47.53
C ALA A 35 34.70 10.84 48.57
N GLY A 36 35.67 11.65 48.21
CA GLY A 36 36.21 12.74 49.02
C GLY A 36 37.09 13.63 48.16
N ALA A 37 37.18 14.92 48.52
CA ALA A 37 38.16 15.82 47.93
C ALA A 37 39.57 15.22 47.97
N PRO A 38 40.38 15.35 46.91
CA PRO A 38 41.76 14.87 46.90
C PRO A 38 42.57 15.54 48.03
N GLU A 39 43.51 14.81 48.61
CA GLU A 39 44.32 15.30 49.72
C GLU A 39 45.49 16.11 49.14
N ILE A 40 45.47 17.43 49.28
CA ILE A 40 46.56 18.28 48.78
C ILE A 40 47.81 18.06 49.65
N ASP A 41 48.69 17.15 49.24
CA ASP A 41 49.91 16.76 49.97
C ASP A 41 51.17 16.65 49.11
N GLY A 42 51.02 16.81 47.78
CA GLY A 42 52.12 16.76 46.81
C GLY A 42 52.50 15.34 46.38
N ILE A 43 51.63 14.36 46.57
CA ILE A 43 51.74 12.97 46.12
C ILE A 43 50.41 12.60 45.45
N ILE A 44 50.45 11.87 44.34
CA ILE A 44 49.22 11.27 43.76
C ILE A 44 49.19 9.80 44.16
N ASP A 45 48.28 9.44 45.06
CA ASP A 45 48.05 8.06 45.48
C ASP A 45 47.06 7.32 44.55
N ASP A 46 47.14 5.99 44.54
CA ASP A 46 46.27 5.13 43.72
C ASP A 46 44.80 5.31 44.16
N GLY A 47 43.96 5.80 43.25
CA GLY A 47 42.53 6.05 43.49
C GLY A 47 42.18 7.44 44.05
N GLU A 48 43.16 8.28 44.38
CA GLU A 48 42.91 9.61 44.95
C GLU A 48 42.26 10.58 43.96
N TRP A 49 42.71 10.55 42.72
CA TRP A 49 42.23 11.40 41.63
C TRP A 49 41.26 10.64 40.70
N ASP A 50 40.60 9.59 41.20
CA ASP A 50 39.57 8.86 40.47
C ASP A 50 38.40 9.79 40.11
N GLY A 51 38.04 9.84 38.82
CA GLY A 51 37.02 10.74 38.31
C GLY A 51 37.53 12.13 37.87
N ALA A 52 38.82 12.43 38.07
CA ALA A 52 39.44 13.62 37.49
C ALA A 52 39.64 13.47 35.98
N THR A 53 39.53 14.58 35.24
CA THR A 53 39.95 14.62 33.84
C THR A 53 41.47 14.59 33.78
N ALA A 54 42.03 13.49 33.28
CA ALA A 54 43.47 13.29 33.12
C ALA A 54 43.93 13.55 31.68
N SER A 55 44.89 14.44 31.48
CA SER A 55 45.38 14.84 30.16
C SER A 55 46.91 14.87 30.15
N THR A 56 47.54 14.30 29.12
CA THR A 56 49.00 14.37 28.97
C THR A 56 49.38 15.61 28.18
N SER A 57 50.40 16.32 28.66
CA SER A 57 50.95 17.47 27.94
C SER A 57 51.41 17.11 26.52
N GLY A 58 51.37 18.08 25.60
CA GLY A 58 51.79 17.86 24.21
C GLY A 58 53.24 17.38 24.04
N SER A 59 54.05 17.50 25.09
CA SER A 59 55.42 16.97 25.17
C SER A 59 55.52 15.54 25.71
N GLY A 60 54.44 15.00 26.30
CA GLY A 60 54.37 13.70 26.96
C GLY A 60 55.11 13.62 28.30
N ILE A 61 55.50 14.77 28.86
CA ILE A 61 56.37 14.87 30.06
C ILE A 61 55.55 14.98 31.35
N TYR A 62 54.31 15.44 31.27
CA TYR A 62 53.42 15.61 32.42
C TYR A 62 52.03 15.07 32.14
N THR A 63 51.39 14.49 33.16
CA THR A 63 49.95 14.22 33.24
C THR A 63 49.31 15.29 34.13
N VAL A 64 48.18 15.83 33.72
CA VAL A 64 47.42 16.85 34.43
C VAL A 64 46.09 16.25 34.84
N PHE A 65 45.70 16.40 36.09
CA PHE A 65 44.42 15.97 36.64
C PHE A 65 43.63 17.21 37.03
N THR A 66 42.35 17.25 36.65
CA THR A 66 41.44 18.34 37.02
C THR A 66 40.12 17.76 37.53
N LEU A 67 39.66 18.27 38.66
CA LEU A 67 38.45 17.85 39.37
C LEU A 67 37.87 19.08 40.07
N ASN A 68 36.59 19.14 40.36
CA ASN A 68 36.04 20.12 41.29
C ASN A 68 35.00 19.49 42.21
N ASP A 69 34.73 20.16 43.33
CA ASP A 69 33.53 19.94 44.15
C ASP A 69 32.74 21.25 44.25
N SER A 70 31.76 21.30 45.16
CA SER A 70 30.92 22.49 45.38
C SER A 70 31.68 23.73 45.85
N GLU A 71 32.85 23.58 46.47
CA GLU A 71 33.60 24.68 47.09
C GLU A 71 34.92 24.98 46.38
N TYR A 72 35.58 23.99 45.77
CA TYR A 72 36.93 24.09 45.24
C TYR A 72 37.12 23.41 43.89
N LEU A 73 37.95 24.02 43.04
CA LEU A 73 38.60 23.43 41.88
C LEU A 73 39.93 22.82 42.32
N TYR A 74 40.09 21.53 42.07
CA TYR A 74 41.29 20.75 42.32
C TYR A 74 42.05 20.53 41.02
N VAL A 75 43.35 20.82 41.05
CA VAL A 75 44.22 20.63 39.90
C VAL A 75 45.50 19.94 40.35
N ALA A 76 45.92 18.87 39.69
CA ALA A 76 47.19 18.20 39.96
C ALA A 76 48.03 17.94 38.70
N PHE A 77 49.33 17.80 38.91
CA PHE A 77 50.35 17.56 37.89
C PHE A 77 51.23 16.42 38.34
N GLU A 78 51.51 15.48 37.46
CA GLU A 78 52.48 14.40 37.68
C GLU A 78 53.51 14.37 36.55
N ALA A 79 54.80 14.38 36.88
CA ALA A 79 55.89 14.23 35.92
C ALA A 79 56.04 12.76 35.46
N VAL A 80 55.89 12.52 34.17
CA VAL A 80 55.99 11.21 33.52
C VAL A 80 57.38 11.02 32.93
N GLY A 81 58.17 10.11 33.51
CA GLY A 81 59.50 9.74 33.00
C GLY A 81 60.68 10.38 33.76
N GLY A 82 61.73 9.57 33.94
CA GLY A 82 62.59 9.62 35.12
C GLY A 82 63.77 10.60 35.18
N ASP A 83 63.64 11.87 34.76
CA ASP A 83 64.62 12.92 35.11
C ASP A 83 64.01 14.33 35.26
N TYR A 84 62.70 14.51 35.14
CA TYR A 84 62.06 15.82 35.27
C TYR A 84 61.73 16.13 36.74
N THR A 85 62.18 17.28 37.23
CA THR A 85 61.90 17.75 38.58
C THR A 85 60.99 18.97 38.54
N ILE A 86 59.89 18.95 39.30
CA ILE A 86 59.04 20.13 39.52
C ILE A 86 59.72 20.99 40.59
N ALA A 87 60.05 22.23 40.22
CA ALA A 87 60.68 23.18 41.14
C ALA A 87 59.62 24.04 41.84
N SER A 88 59.38 23.81 43.13
CA SER A 88 58.37 24.52 43.93
C SER A 88 58.43 26.05 43.82
N SER A 89 59.61 26.65 43.65
CA SER A 89 59.77 28.10 43.49
C SER A 89 59.39 28.68 42.11
N MET A 90 59.03 27.86 41.12
CA MET A 90 58.87 28.28 39.72
C MET A 90 57.65 27.65 39.00
N THR A 91 56.75 26.98 39.73
CA THR A 91 55.53 26.41 39.16
C THR A 91 54.33 27.33 39.35
N ASN A 92 53.68 27.71 38.25
CA ASN A 92 52.48 28.55 38.23
C ASN A 92 51.38 27.90 37.38
N ILE A 93 50.14 28.03 37.84
CA ILE A 93 48.93 27.82 37.05
C ILE A 93 48.27 29.16 36.78
N TYR A 94 47.89 29.39 35.53
CA TYR A 94 47.06 30.50 35.09
C TYR A 94 45.71 29.95 34.66
N ILE A 95 44.65 30.50 35.21
CA ILE A 95 43.27 30.14 34.90
C ILE A 95 42.65 31.32 34.19
N TYR A 96 42.00 31.12 33.06
CA TYR A 96 41.34 32.16 32.27
C TYR A 96 39.85 31.84 32.14
N ALA A 97 38.98 32.84 32.32
CA ALA A 97 37.55 32.68 32.05
C ALA A 97 37.23 32.94 30.57
N GLY A 98 36.54 32.00 29.91
CA GLY A 98 36.08 32.06 28.53
C GLY A 98 37.06 31.56 27.46
N ASP A 99 36.54 31.38 26.24
CA ASP A 99 37.24 30.82 25.07
C ASP A 99 38.41 31.70 24.61
N ASP A 100 39.36 31.09 23.87
CA ASP A 100 40.43 31.78 23.15
C ASP A 100 41.34 32.66 24.03
N TRP A 101 41.46 32.35 25.33
CA TRP A 101 42.42 32.99 26.25
C TRP A 101 42.20 34.51 26.39
N GLY A 102 40.98 34.99 26.10
CA GLY A 102 40.66 36.41 25.94
C GLY A 102 40.07 37.12 27.17
N GLY A 103 39.84 36.40 28.26
CA GLY A 103 39.11 36.87 29.45
C GLY A 103 39.97 37.25 30.68
N GLU A 104 39.33 37.27 31.86
CA GLU A 104 40.01 37.52 33.14
C GLU A 104 40.93 36.34 33.50
N CYS A 105 42.09 36.63 34.11
CA CYS A 105 43.12 35.63 34.40
C CYS A 105 43.51 35.63 35.89
N TRP A 106 43.48 34.46 36.51
CA TRP A 106 43.94 34.22 37.87
C TRP A 106 45.24 33.42 37.83
N ALA A 107 46.24 33.82 38.63
CA ALA A 107 47.53 33.17 38.67
C ALA A 107 47.78 32.61 40.08
N TYR A 108 48.14 31.33 40.17
CA TYR A 108 48.44 30.65 41.43
C TYR A 108 49.86 30.10 41.39
N THR A 109 50.67 30.44 42.38
CA THR A 109 52.10 30.08 42.45
C THR A 109 52.37 29.10 43.58
N ALA A 110 53.15 28.06 43.33
CA ALA A 110 53.60 27.09 44.34
C ALA A 110 54.71 27.59 45.30
N GLY A 111 54.86 28.91 45.44
CA GLY A 111 55.90 29.54 46.26
C GLY A 111 55.52 29.59 47.75
N ALA A 112 56.53 29.70 48.62
CA ALA A 112 56.30 29.86 50.06
C ALA A 112 55.33 31.03 50.36
N PRO A 113 54.40 30.90 51.35
CA PRO A 113 53.36 31.88 51.63
C PRO A 113 53.93 33.31 51.74
N GLY A 114 53.45 34.22 50.88
CA GLY A 114 53.84 35.64 50.88
C GLY A 114 54.95 36.05 49.90
N GLN A 115 55.37 35.17 48.98
CA GLN A 115 56.15 35.56 47.80
C GLN A 115 55.23 36.06 46.69
N ASP A 116 55.13 37.38 46.53
CA ASP A 116 54.43 38.03 45.42
C ASP A 116 55.29 37.88 44.15
N VAL A 117 55.08 36.80 43.39
CA VAL A 117 55.82 36.54 42.14
C VAL A 117 55.23 37.39 41.01
N GLY A 118 55.21 38.71 41.22
CA GLY A 118 54.63 39.66 40.26
C GLY A 118 55.27 39.54 38.87
N LEU A 119 54.56 40.04 37.85
CA LEU A 119 54.93 40.11 36.41
C LEU A 119 56.42 40.42 36.13
N THR A 120 57.12 41.10 37.05
CA THR A 120 58.58 41.28 37.05
C THR A 120 59.40 40.01 36.87
N TYR A 121 58.98 38.84 37.38
CA TYR A 121 59.79 37.61 37.27
C TYR A 121 59.92 37.12 35.81
N PHE A 122 58.85 37.30 35.02
CA PHE A 122 58.75 36.96 33.58
C PHE A 122 59.76 37.74 32.74
N THR A 123 59.88 39.04 33.00
CA THR A 123 60.80 39.93 32.27
C THR A 123 62.28 39.61 32.49
N THR A 124 62.65 39.05 33.65
CA THR A 124 64.05 38.67 33.95
C THR A 124 64.49 37.34 33.35
N HIS A 125 63.56 36.42 33.07
CA HIS A 125 63.86 35.05 32.64
C HIS A 125 63.49 34.75 31.17
N HIS A 126 63.11 35.76 30.38
CA HIS A 126 62.71 35.61 28.96
C HIS A 126 61.54 34.65 28.73
N ILE A 127 60.65 34.52 29.72
CA ILE A 127 59.42 33.73 29.62
C ILE A 127 58.35 34.60 28.93
N PRO A 128 57.51 34.06 28.04
CA PRO A 128 56.35 34.79 27.52
C PRO A 128 55.52 35.37 28.66
N ASN A 129 55.12 36.64 28.56
CA ASN A 129 54.14 37.19 29.51
C ASN A 129 52.84 36.38 29.41
N PRO A 130 52.11 36.15 30.53
CA PRO A 130 50.79 35.53 30.48
C PRO A 130 49.89 36.28 29.50
N LYS A 131 49.00 35.55 28.82
CA LYS A 131 48.14 36.03 27.72
C LYS A 131 47.03 36.98 28.21
N VAL A 132 47.31 37.84 29.19
CA VAL A 132 46.34 38.72 29.83
C VAL A 132 46.06 39.94 28.95
N LYS A 133 44.79 40.28 28.76
CA LYS A 133 44.37 41.53 28.09
C LYS A 133 44.86 42.75 28.88
N GLU A 134 45.37 43.76 28.17
CA GLU A 134 45.93 44.98 28.76
C GLU A 134 44.90 45.68 29.69
N GLY A 135 45.16 45.69 31.01
CA GLY A 135 44.34 46.39 32.01
C GLY A 135 43.78 45.56 33.18
N LEU A 136 44.08 44.25 33.28
CA LEU A 136 43.64 43.38 34.37
C LEU A 136 44.81 42.99 35.31
N GLU A 137 44.54 42.90 36.63
CA GLU A 137 45.57 42.68 37.67
C GLU A 137 45.54 41.24 38.21
N SER A 138 46.71 40.59 38.30
CA SER A 138 46.93 39.34 39.05
C SER A 138 46.71 39.57 40.55
N ARG A 139 46.10 38.61 41.24
CA ARG A 139 45.79 38.67 42.68
C ARG A 139 46.51 37.56 43.44
N SER A 140 46.96 37.85 44.67
CA SER A 140 47.38 36.83 45.63
C SER A 140 46.13 36.17 46.22
N THR A 141 46.07 34.84 46.24
CA THR A 141 44.81 34.08 46.46
C THR A 141 44.80 33.23 47.75
N THR A 142 43.69 32.52 47.99
CA THR A 142 43.47 31.65 49.17
C THR A 142 43.63 30.14 48.89
N ALA A 143 44.10 29.77 47.69
CA ALA A 143 44.29 28.37 47.32
C ALA A 143 45.29 27.63 48.23
N ILE A 144 45.01 26.37 48.52
CA ILE A 144 45.95 25.45 49.17
C ILE A 144 46.77 24.78 48.09
N VAL A 145 48.09 24.73 48.24
CA VAL A 145 49.01 24.22 47.22
C VAL A 145 50.10 23.40 47.87
N GLU A 146 50.35 22.19 47.37
CA GLU A 146 51.45 21.34 47.79
C GLU A 146 52.24 20.83 46.58
N VAL A 147 53.57 20.80 46.69
CA VAL A 147 54.47 20.45 45.59
C VAL A 147 55.62 19.58 46.07
N SER A 148 55.83 18.46 45.37
CA SER A 148 56.99 17.58 45.51
C SER A 148 57.91 17.64 44.28
N THR A 149 58.87 16.74 44.20
CA THR A 149 59.79 16.65 43.06
C THR A 149 59.11 16.20 41.77
N LEU A 150 57.99 15.48 41.87
CA LEU A 150 57.29 14.88 40.74
C LEU A 150 55.84 15.34 40.61
N VAL A 151 55.25 15.85 41.69
CA VAL A 151 53.83 16.21 41.73
C VAL A 151 53.61 17.64 42.20
N ALA A 152 52.60 18.32 41.67
CA ALA A 152 52.13 19.60 42.18
C ALA A 152 50.59 19.62 42.17
N GLU A 153 49.99 20.04 43.28
CA GLU A 153 48.54 19.98 43.50
C GLU A 153 48.02 21.31 44.06
N TRP A 154 46.83 21.71 43.61
CA TRP A 154 46.15 22.92 44.00
C TRP A 154 44.70 22.61 44.38
N GLN A 155 44.23 23.20 45.47
CA GLN A 155 42.83 23.33 45.83
C GLN A 155 42.47 24.82 45.81
N ILE A 156 41.64 25.22 44.86
CA ILE A 156 41.38 26.61 44.53
C ILE A 156 39.90 26.92 44.78
N PRO A 157 39.53 27.91 45.62
CA PRO A 157 38.12 28.17 45.90
C PRO A 157 37.37 28.61 44.64
N LEU A 158 36.26 27.92 44.32
CA LEU A 158 35.47 28.24 43.13
C LEU A 158 34.83 29.64 43.20
N ALA A 159 34.55 30.13 44.40
CA ALA A 159 34.05 31.50 44.62
C ALA A 159 35.00 32.61 44.10
N GLU A 160 36.24 32.28 43.73
CA GLU A 160 37.18 33.22 43.09
C GLU A 160 36.90 33.41 41.58
N PHE A 161 36.12 32.53 40.93
CA PHE A 161 35.80 32.55 39.50
C PHE A 161 34.33 32.94 39.25
N PRO A 162 34.02 34.02 38.53
CA PRO A 162 32.68 34.33 38.08
C PRO A 162 32.39 33.57 36.78
N MET A 163 31.84 32.35 36.89
CA MET A 163 31.46 31.54 35.73
C MET A 163 29.95 31.35 35.66
N GLY A 164 29.41 31.20 34.44
CA GLY A 164 28.10 30.61 34.18
C GLY A 164 28.22 29.14 33.75
N PRO A 165 27.08 28.39 33.74
CA PRO A 165 27.04 27.02 33.25
C PRO A 165 27.48 26.98 31.78
N GLY A 166 28.46 26.13 31.47
CA GLY A 166 29.04 26.00 30.13
C GLY A 166 30.13 27.04 29.78
N ASP A 167 30.56 27.90 30.71
CA ASP A 167 31.75 28.74 30.45
C ASP A 167 33.02 27.87 30.55
N PRO A 168 33.98 27.95 29.60
CA PRO A 168 35.26 27.30 29.76
C PRO A 168 36.20 28.08 30.68
N LEU A 169 37.01 27.34 31.42
CA LEU A 169 38.21 27.74 32.13
C LEU A 169 39.41 27.24 31.35
N ALA A 170 40.14 28.13 30.70
CA ALA A 170 41.39 27.75 30.09
C ALA A 170 42.51 27.74 31.12
N PHE A 171 43.39 26.74 31.07
CA PHE A 171 44.55 26.64 31.95
C PHE A 171 45.86 26.75 31.18
N ASP A 172 46.71 27.72 31.54
CA ASP A 172 48.11 27.75 31.12
C ASP A 172 48.99 27.33 32.29
N PHE A 173 49.91 26.41 32.03
CA PHE A 173 50.88 25.99 33.03
C PHE A 173 52.30 26.38 32.66
N LEU A 174 53.01 26.86 33.68
CA LEU A 174 54.42 27.17 33.59
C LEU A 174 55.16 26.45 34.72
N SER A 175 56.00 25.50 34.35
CA SER A 175 56.89 24.79 35.27
C SER A 175 58.34 24.86 34.78
N TYR A 176 59.29 25.02 35.69
CA TYR A 176 60.72 24.90 35.39
C TYR A 176 61.16 23.45 35.64
N SER A 177 61.66 22.78 34.60
CA SER A 177 62.39 21.51 34.75
C SER A 177 63.80 21.61 34.18
N GLU A 178 64.79 21.11 34.94
CA GLU A 178 66.17 21.00 34.44
C GLU A 178 66.22 19.95 33.31
N GLY A 179 66.34 20.39 32.05
CA GLY A 179 66.55 19.49 30.90
C GLY A 179 65.85 19.89 29.59
N VAL A 180 64.87 20.80 29.63
CA VAL A 180 64.14 21.24 28.43
C VAL A 180 64.85 22.44 27.80
N SER A 181 65.54 22.23 26.68
CA SER A 181 66.23 23.30 25.94
C SER A 181 65.33 23.95 24.90
N GLY A 182 64.46 24.86 25.33
CA GLY A 182 63.61 25.68 24.46
C GLY A 182 62.64 26.52 25.29
N TRP A 183 62.99 27.79 25.53
CA TRP A 183 62.25 28.72 26.39
C TRP A 183 60.92 29.25 25.80
N ASN A 184 60.29 28.54 24.88
CA ASN A 184 59.32 29.14 23.96
C ASN A 184 57.89 28.60 24.01
N ASP A 185 57.62 27.50 24.72
CA ASP A 185 56.29 26.87 24.65
C ASP A 185 55.64 26.81 26.04
N TRP A 186 54.42 27.33 26.13
CA TRP A 186 53.49 27.03 27.21
C TRP A 186 53.37 25.49 27.31
N ILE A 187 53.58 24.93 28.50
CA ILE A 187 53.81 23.49 28.65
C ILE A 187 52.51 22.70 28.51
N PHE A 188 51.38 23.36 28.78
CA PHE A 188 50.06 22.76 28.78
C PHE A 188 48.97 23.83 28.60
N GLU A 189 48.05 23.59 27.67
CA GLU A 189 46.88 24.43 27.33
C GLU A 189 45.64 23.51 27.33
N GLN A 190 44.72 23.67 28.28
CA GLN A 190 43.47 22.90 28.32
C GLN A 190 42.30 23.78 28.76
N GLU A 191 41.17 23.69 28.07
CA GLU A 191 39.89 24.28 28.48
C GLU A 191 39.11 23.28 29.35
N TYR A 192 38.53 23.78 30.43
CA TYR A 192 37.78 23.04 31.44
C TYR A 192 36.41 23.66 31.61
N TRP A 193 35.36 22.88 31.48
CA TRP A 193 34.02 23.42 31.43
C TRP A 193 33.36 23.18 32.79
N ALA A 194 32.82 24.22 33.43
CA ALA A 194 31.94 24.02 34.58
C ALA A 194 30.59 23.53 34.02
N LEU A 195 30.49 22.21 33.94
CA LEU A 195 29.50 21.52 33.14
C LEU A 195 28.17 21.30 33.86
N VAL A 196 28.14 21.31 35.20
CA VAL A 196 26.89 21.07 35.95
C VAL A 196 26.71 22.14 37.03
N GLN A 197 25.54 22.78 37.06
CA GLN A 197 25.19 23.83 38.04
C GLN A 197 23.89 23.45 38.76
N ASN A 198 23.89 23.55 40.09
CA ASN A 198 22.65 23.66 40.84
C ASN A 198 22.23 25.14 40.84
N GLN A 199 21.16 25.47 40.11
CA GLN A 199 20.73 26.86 39.89
C GLN A 199 20.21 27.55 41.17
N ASP A 200 19.70 26.79 42.13
CA ASP A 200 19.15 27.32 43.38
C ASP A 200 20.23 27.71 44.39
N THR A 201 21.34 26.99 44.37
CA THR A 201 22.50 27.22 45.25
C THR A 201 23.63 28.00 44.58
N ASP A 202 23.61 28.11 43.25
CA ASP A 202 24.69 28.67 42.42
C ASP A 202 26.04 27.96 42.63
N LEU A 203 25.99 26.64 42.88
CA LEU A 203 27.15 25.76 43.05
C LEU A 203 27.37 24.93 41.78
N TYR A 204 28.65 24.66 41.47
CA TYR A 204 29.10 24.00 40.24
C TYR A 204 29.79 22.66 40.53
N TYR A 205 29.64 21.70 39.63
CA TYR A 205 30.09 20.30 39.77
C TYR A 205 30.62 19.75 38.43
N THR A 206 31.49 18.74 38.48
CA THR A 206 32.01 18.02 37.29
C THR A 206 31.09 16.91 36.82
N THR A 207 30.28 16.35 37.71
CA THR A 207 29.39 15.24 37.42
C THR A 207 27.96 15.56 37.83
N ILE A 208 27.02 14.95 37.14
CA ILE A 208 25.59 15.09 37.41
C ILE A 208 25.29 14.49 38.79
N GLN A 209 25.90 13.34 39.12
CA GLN A 209 25.68 12.71 40.43
C GLN A 209 26.14 13.60 41.60
N ALA A 210 27.29 14.27 41.49
CA ALA A 210 27.79 15.13 42.57
C ALA A 210 26.86 16.32 42.82
N ALA A 211 26.29 16.89 41.75
CA ALA A 211 25.30 17.96 41.86
C ALA A 211 24.01 17.48 42.54
N ILE A 212 23.52 16.30 42.16
CA ILE A 212 22.34 15.67 42.79
C ILE A 212 22.60 15.38 44.26
N ASP A 213 23.74 14.79 44.62
CA ASP A 213 24.07 14.42 46.00
C ASP A 213 24.02 15.65 46.93
N ALA A 214 24.52 16.79 46.45
CA ALA A 214 24.53 18.05 47.19
C ALA A 214 23.19 18.81 47.17
N ALA A 215 22.31 18.54 46.22
CA ALA A 215 21.05 19.25 46.04
C ALA A 215 20.04 19.03 47.18
N SER A 216 19.20 20.05 47.39
CA SER A 216 17.99 19.97 48.21
C SER A 216 16.78 19.53 47.38
N GLU A 217 15.73 19.07 48.07
CA GLU A 217 14.46 18.70 47.44
C GLU A 217 13.81 19.91 46.75
N GLY A 218 13.50 19.78 45.47
CA GLY A 218 12.93 20.80 44.59
C GLY A 218 13.95 21.61 43.79
N ASP A 219 15.25 21.38 43.97
CA ASP A 219 16.29 22.12 43.26
C ASP A 219 16.31 21.80 41.74
N THR A 220 16.85 22.73 40.95
CA THR A 220 17.08 22.60 39.51
C THR A 220 18.57 22.44 39.22
N ILE A 221 18.92 21.34 38.55
CA ILE A 221 20.28 21.02 38.10
C ILE A 221 20.36 21.25 36.60
N SER A 222 21.12 22.26 36.19
CA SER A 222 21.41 22.57 34.80
C SER A 222 22.73 21.92 34.39
N VAL A 223 22.69 21.20 33.28
CA VAL A 223 23.81 20.45 32.72
C VAL A 223 24.14 21.08 31.37
N GLY A 224 25.34 21.63 31.26
CA GLY A 224 25.92 22.14 30.02
C GLY A 224 26.19 21.01 29.03
N ASP A 225 26.54 21.38 27.81
CA ASP A 225 26.89 20.44 26.77
C ASP A 225 28.15 19.64 27.10
N GLY A 226 28.16 18.36 26.77
CA GLY A 226 29.26 17.47 27.10
C GLY A 226 28.82 16.03 27.22
N THR A 227 29.80 15.13 27.27
CA THR A 227 29.58 13.69 27.48
C THR A 227 29.89 13.34 28.94
N TYR A 228 28.90 12.76 29.63
CA TYR A 228 28.93 12.38 31.04
C TYR A 228 28.85 10.84 31.14
N PRO A 229 29.99 10.14 31.20
CA PRO A 229 30.03 8.68 31.28
C PRO A 229 29.78 8.20 32.72
N GLU A 230 28.53 8.32 33.18
CA GLU A 230 28.12 7.95 34.53
C GLU A 230 26.71 7.33 34.57
N ASP A 231 26.44 6.53 35.60
CA ASP A 231 25.08 6.14 35.98
C ASP A 231 24.54 7.13 37.01
N VAL A 232 23.40 7.76 36.71
CA VAL A 232 22.79 8.79 37.54
C VAL A 232 21.70 8.18 38.42
N THR A 233 21.79 8.37 39.74
CA THR A 233 20.75 8.01 40.71
C THR A 233 20.12 9.28 41.29
N VAL A 234 18.82 9.43 41.08
CA VAL A 234 18.02 10.52 41.65
C VAL A 234 17.20 9.99 42.82
N ASP A 235 17.45 10.50 44.03
CA ASP A 235 16.82 10.03 45.28
C ASP A 235 16.02 11.11 46.02
N LYS A 236 15.83 12.27 45.40
CA LYS A 236 15.07 13.42 45.90
C LYS A 236 14.28 14.07 44.76
N ASP A 237 13.23 14.82 45.09
CA ASP A 237 12.50 15.59 44.07
C ASP A 237 13.43 16.67 43.50
N LEU A 238 13.53 16.75 42.17
CA LEU A 238 14.37 17.75 41.48
C LEU A 238 14.05 17.85 40.00
N ILE A 239 14.61 18.88 39.35
CA ILE A 239 14.56 19.10 37.90
C ILE A 239 15.96 18.92 37.33
N LEU A 240 16.13 18.07 36.32
CA LEU A 240 17.34 17.96 35.51
C LEU A 240 17.10 18.62 34.15
N GLU A 241 17.90 19.63 33.81
CA GLU A 241 17.87 20.35 32.53
C GLU A 241 19.19 20.14 31.78
N GLY A 242 19.15 19.46 30.65
CA GLY A 242 20.29 19.36 29.74
C GLY A 242 20.43 20.60 28.85
N ALA A 243 21.48 20.63 28.04
CA ALA A 243 21.80 21.74 27.13
C ALA A 243 20.67 22.09 26.14
N GLN A 244 19.76 21.13 25.89
CA GLN A 244 18.62 21.29 24.99
C GLN A 244 17.28 21.30 25.72
N ALA A 245 17.26 21.68 27.01
CA ALA A 245 16.03 21.80 27.78
C ALA A 245 15.02 22.73 27.08
N GLY A 246 13.77 22.29 26.99
CA GLY A 246 12.69 22.99 26.29
C GLY A 246 12.75 22.92 24.76
N ILE A 247 13.68 22.17 24.16
CA ILE A 247 13.83 22.03 22.70
C ILE A 247 13.44 20.62 22.26
N CYS A 248 12.29 20.48 21.60
CA CYS A 248 11.76 19.19 21.12
C CYS A 248 12.80 18.35 20.35
N ALA A 249 12.88 17.06 20.67
CA ALA A 249 13.81 16.12 20.05
C ALA A 249 13.27 15.50 18.75
N VAL A 250 11.95 15.51 18.53
CA VAL A 250 11.28 14.93 17.35
C VAL A 250 11.69 15.64 16.07
N GLY A 251 11.94 14.86 15.01
CA GLY A 251 12.45 15.33 13.73
C GLY A 251 13.95 15.68 13.76
N GLY A 252 14.61 15.39 14.88
CA GLY A 252 15.98 15.74 15.18
C GLY A 252 16.14 17.21 15.58
N ARG A 253 17.15 17.47 16.42
CA ARG A 253 17.59 18.82 16.79
C ARG A 253 19.10 18.98 16.56
N THR A 254 19.54 20.22 16.46
CA THR A 254 20.94 20.59 16.19
C THR A 254 21.47 21.48 17.29
N GLY A 255 22.72 21.28 17.68
CA GLY A 255 23.40 22.08 18.69
C GLY A 255 24.21 21.16 19.61
N ASP A 256 24.79 21.76 20.63
CA ASP A 256 25.55 21.02 21.63
C ASP A 256 24.57 20.29 22.57
N GLU A 257 24.92 19.07 23.00
CA GLU A 257 24.05 18.15 23.75
C GLU A 257 24.69 17.77 25.08
N SER A 258 23.87 17.62 26.12
CA SER A 258 24.28 16.93 27.35
C SER A 258 24.01 15.44 27.17
N GLU A 259 25.06 14.68 26.86
CA GLU A 259 24.99 13.24 26.64
C GLU A 259 25.33 12.47 27.91
N ILE A 260 24.35 11.77 28.49
CA ILE A 260 24.58 10.80 29.55
C ILE A 260 24.88 9.45 28.91
N VAL A 261 26.11 8.96 29.06
CA VAL A 261 26.52 7.62 28.58
C VAL A 261 26.42 6.65 29.75
N GLY A 262 25.21 6.16 30.00
CA GLY A 262 24.85 5.38 31.17
C GLY A 262 23.34 5.20 31.30
N SER A 263 22.84 5.20 32.54
CA SER A 263 21.42 5.10 32.85
C SER A 263 20.99 6.12 33.92
N ILE A 264 19.72 6.53 33.88
CA ILE A 264 19.09 7.31 34.94
C ILE A 264 18.18 6.38 35.74
N LYS A 265 18.43 6.30 37.04
CA LYS A 265 17.60 5.54 37.98
C LYS A 265 17.02 6.48 39.01
N VAL A 266 15.69 6.53 39.10
CA VAL A 266 15.01 7.30 40.13
C VAL A 266 14.52 6.35 41.22
N VAL A 267 14.85 6.67 42.47
CA VAL A 267 14.60 5.83 43.64
C VAL A 267 13.92 6.62 44.76
N SER A 268 13.20 5.89 45.62
CA SER A 268 12.64 6.44 46.85
C SER A 268 13.75 7.01 47.75
N PRO A 269 13.55 8.16 48.42
CA PRO A 269 12.27 8.84 48.68
C PRO A 269 11.79 9.86 47.63
N ALA A 270 12.43 10.03 46.48
CA ALA A 270 11.86 10.88 45.42
C ALA A 270 10.42 10.47 45.08
N GLU A 271 9.59 11.44 44.72
CA GLU A 271 8.21 11.30 44.24
C GLU A 271 7.97 12.10 42.94
N HIS A 272 8.68 13.22 42.73
CA HIS A 272 8.52 14.14 41.59
C HIS A 272 9.87 14.48 40.95
N VAL A 273 10.11 13.98 39.74
CA VAL A 273 11.33 14.27 38.99
C VAL A 273 11.00 14.73 37.57
N ALA A 274 11.67 15.79 37.11
CA ALA A 274 11.63 16.25 35.74
C ALA A 274 12.99 16.05 35.06
N ILE A 275 12.98 15.54 33.83
CA ILE A 275 14.16 15.31 32.99
C ILE A 275 13.87 15.91 31.63
N ASP A 276 14.60 16.97 31.28
CA ASP A 276 14.38 17.78 30.08
C ASP A 276 15.68 17.97 29.31
N GLY A 277 15.72 17.65 28.01
CA GLY A 277 16.76 18.17 27.12
C GLY A 277 18.06 17.36 27.04
N PHE A 278 18.06 16.07 27.38
CA PHE A 278 19.26 15.23 27.35
C PHE A 278 19.34 14.35 26.09
N THR A 279 20.57 13.98 25.72
CA THR A 279 20.82 12.74 24.99
C THR A 279 21.19 11.66 26.01
N ILE A 280 20.57 10.48 25.96
CA ILE A 280 20.83 9.36 26.87
C ILE A 280 21.21 8.15 26.02
N THR A 281 22.45 7.71 26.15
CA THR A 281 23.00 6.58 25.42
C THR A 281 23.23 5.41 26.38
N GLY A 282 22.46 4.34 26.22
CA GLY A 282 22.61 3.14 27.04
C GLY A 282 23.97 2.45 26.82
N THR A 283 24.52 1.79 27.84
CA THR A 283 25.85 1.15 27.76
C THR A 283 25.81 -0.39 27.72
N GLY A 284 24.63 -1.00 27.83
CA GLY A 284 24.42 -2.46 27.77
C GLY A 284 24.98 -3.23 28.98
N ALA A 285 25.73 -2.58 29.88
CA ALA A 285 26.34 -3.13 31.09
C ALA A 285 25.91 -2.34 32.34
N GLY A 286 25.68 -3.03 33.46
CA GLY A 286 25.22 -2.41 34.72
C GLY A 286 23.99 -3.09 35.31
N PRO A 287 23.50 -2.66 36.48
CA PRO A 287 22.35 -3.27 37.18
C PRO A 287 21.02 -3.15 36.42
N LEU A 288 20.99 -2.35 35.34
CA LEU A 288 19.79 -2.04 34.54
C LEU A 288 19.85 -2.53 33.08
N ALA A 289 20.91 -3.22 32.64
CA ALA A 289 21.03 -3.95 31.36
C ALA A 289 20.16 -3.42 30.18
N GLY A 290 20.47 -2.22 29.69
CA GLY A 290 19.82 -1.61 28.53
C GLY A 290 18.61 -0.72 28.83
N VAL A 291 18.14 -0.64 30.08
CA VAL A 291 17.17 0.37 30.51
C VAL A 291 17.88 1.71 30.68
N CYS A 292 17.46 2.72 29.91
CA CYS A 292 18.03 4.05 29.94
C CYS A 292 17.43 4.90 31.07
N VAL A 293 16.14 4.70 31.37
CA VAL A 293 15.47 5.36 32.50
C VAL A 293 14.59 4.37 33.26
N ARG A 294 14.74 4.30 34.59
CA ARG A 294 13.84 3.53 35.45
C ARG A 294 13.34 4.37 36.62
N THR A 295 12.03 4.41 36.82
CA THR A 295 11.41 5.10 37.95
C THR A 295 10.47 4.17 38.72
N GLN A 296 10.36 4.39 40.03
CA GLN A 296 9.32 3.80 40.89
C GLN A 296 8.65 4.93 41.67
N LEU A 297 8.00 5.83 40.94
CA LEU A 297 7.57 7.14 41.44
C LEU A 297 6.08 7.38 41.23
N ALA A 298 5.54 8.32 42.01
CA ALA A 298 4.21 8.83 41.81
C ALA A 298 4.13 9.76 40.58
N SER A 299 5.15 10.59 40.32
CA SER A 299 5.13 11.62 39.26
C SER A 299 6.45 11.75 38.50
N VAL A 300 6.40 11.77 37.16
CA VAL A 300 7.58 12.00 36.31
C VAL A 300 7.25 12.90 35.12
N THR A 301 8.14 13.84 34.82
CA THR A 301 8.16 14.58 33.55
C THR A 301 9.40 14.16 32.77
N PHE A 302 9.23 13.60 31.58
CA PHE A 302 10.32 13.17 30.71
C PHE A 302 10.12 13.76 29.33
N VAL A 303 10.82 14.84 29.02
CA VAL A 303 10.54 15.64 27.82
C VAL A 303 11.78 16.03 27.04
N ASN A 304 11.63 16.20 25.73
CA ASN A 304 12.70 16.72 24.89
C ASN A 304 14.01 15.90 25.02
N ASN A 305 13.92 14.58 25.17
CA ASN A 305 15.11 13.73 25.29
C ASN A 305 15.31 12.93 24.02
N ILE A 306 16.57 12.72 23.65
CA ILE A 306 16.99 11.71 22.67
C ILE A 306 17.45 10.50 23.47
N VAL A 307 16.86 9.33 23.23
CA VAL A 307 17.25 8.09 23.91
C VAL A 307 17.72 7.09 22.86
N ASN A 308 19.00 6.73 22.96
CA ASN A 308 19.65 5.76 22.08
C ASN A 308 19.87 4.48 22.88
N ALA A 309 19.00 3.50 22.65
CA ALA A 309 19.08 2.19 23.25
C ALA A 309 20.21 1.36 22.61
N VAL A 310 20.75 0.43 23.39
CA VAL A 310 21.71 -0.58 22.94
C VAL A 310 21.23 -1.96 23.36
N GLU A 311 21.69 -3.00 22.66
CA GLU A 311 21.34 -4.39 22.94
C GLU A 311 21.55 -4.75 24.43
N ALA A 312 20.52 -5.32 25.06
CA ALA A 312 20.58 -5.68 26.47
C ALA A 312 21.48 -6.92 26.66
N THR A 313 22.51 -6.82 27.51
CA THR A 313 23.29 -8.02 27.90
C THR A 313 22.37 -8.99 28.65
N GLY A 314 22.17 -10.20 28.10
CA GLY A 314 21.16 -11.15 28.56
C GLY A 314 21.15 -11.42 30.08
N GLY A 315 19.97 -11.38 30.70
CA GLY A 315 19.79 -11.72 32.12
C GLY A 315 18.72 -10.96 32.91
N TYR A 316 18.09 -9.91 32.38
CA TYR A 316 17.01 -9.19 33.07
C TYR A 316 15.71 -9.06 32.26
N THR A 317 14.64 -8.78 32.99
CA THR A 317 13.27 -9.23 32.77
C THR A 317 12.29 -8.05 32.95
N TYR A 318 11.40 -7.83 31.98
CA TYR A 318 10.23 -6.92 31.99
C TYR A 318 10.39 -5.40 31.83
N SER A 319 11.59 -4.80 31.83
CA SER A 319 11.74 -3.34 31.81
C SER A 319 11.92 -2.78 30.39
N GLY A 320 11.18 -1.71 30.06
CA GLY A 320 11.33 -0.98 28.80
C GLY A 320 12.57 -0.09 28.74
N ILE A 321 12.85 0.55 27.60
CA ILE A 321 13.94 1.55 27.48
C ILE A 321 13.72 2.68 28.49
N VAL A 322 12.47 3.12 28.61
CA VAL A 322 11.95 3.96 29.68
C VAL A 322 10.90 3.16 30.45
N ASP A 323 11.27 2.67 31.64
CA ASP A 323 10.43 1.87 32.53
C ASP A 323 9.90 2.75 33.67
N LEU A 324 8.65 3.20 33.54
CA LEU A 324 7.98 4.06 34.50
C LEU A 324 6.99 3.24 35.32
N ASP A 325 7.28 2.97 36.59
CA ASP A 325 6.46 2.12 37.45
C ASP A 325 5.97 2.89 38.70
N GLY A 326 4.86 2.44 39.28
CA GLY A 326 4.24 3.09 40.45
C GLY A 326 3.52 4.41 40.17
N LEU A 327 3.30 4.75 38.89
CA LEU A 327 2.81 6.07 38.48
C LEU A 327 1.43 6.41 39.04
N SER A 328 1.26 7.67 39.44
CA SER A 328 -0.02 8.35 39.63
C SER A 328 -0.22 9.42 38.55
N GLU A 329 0.83 10.16 38.20
CA GLU A 329 0.84 11.16 37.14
C GLU A 329 2.12 11.01 36.31
N ALA A 330 2.08 11.28 35.01
CA ALA A 330 3.28 11.36 34.19
C ALA A 330 3.05 12.18 32.93
N PHE A 331 4.10 12.84 32.47
CA PHE A 331 4.13 13.51 31.18
C PHE A 331 5.40 13.11 30.41
N VAL A 332 5.21 12.39 29.31
CA VAL A 332 6.29 11.94 28.43
C VAL A 332 6.06 12.55 27.05
N GLY A 333 6.84 13.54 26.65
CA GLY A 333 6.59 14.16 25.36
C GLY A 333 7.76 14.83 24.66
N CYS A 334 7.64 14.99 23.35
CA CYS A 334 8.69 15.56 22.51
C CYS A 334 10.02 14.80 22.56
N ASN A 335 10.00 13.49 22.87
CA ASN A 335 11.20 12.65 22.92
C ASN A 335 11.40 11.88 21.61
N SER A 336 12.65 11.52 21.32
CA SER A 336 13.06 10.67 20.20
C SER A 336 13.72 9.40 20.74
N PHE A 337 13.22 8.23 20.36
CA PHE A 337 13.73 6.92 20.79
C PHE A 337 14.26 6.14 19.59
N SER A 338 15.50 5.65 19.72
CA SER A 338 16.18 4.91 18.67
C SER A 338 17.03 3.75 19.21
N GLY A 339 17.45 2.85 18.32
CA GLY A 339 18.48 1.85 18.58
C GLY A 339 17.93 0.45 18.88
N ALA A 340 18.61 -0.57 18.37
CA ALA A 340 18.17 -1.97 18.46
C ALA A 340 18.21 -2.49 19.91
N TYR A 341 17.05 -2.55 20.54
CA TYR A 341 16.84 -3.12 21.86
C TYR A 341 16.28 -4.55 21.71
N GLU A 342 17.18 -5.53 21.78
CA GLU A 342 16.82 -6.93 21.71
C GLU A 342 16.99 -7.60 23.08
N ALA A 343 15.89 -8.16 23.59
CA ALA A 343 15.88 -8.90 24.85
C ALA A 343 14.94 -10.09 24.74
N ASP A 344 15.27 -11.21 25.42
CA ASP A 344 14.51 -12.47 25.43
C ASP A 344 13.00 -12.33 25.74
N ARG A 345 12.58 -11.21 26.32
CA ARG A 345 11.19 -10.94 26.71
C ARG A 345 10.52 -9.81 25.94
N ALA A 346 11.21 -9.19 24.97
CA ALA A 346 10.69 -8.12 24.13
C ALA A 346 9.91 -7.07 24.95
N PRO A 347 10.56 -6.15 25.68
CA PRO A 347 9.87 -5.11 26.43
C PRO A 347 9.54 -3.90 25.54
N ASN A 348 8.66 -3.03 26.04
CA ASN A 348 8.21 -1.85 25.29
C ASN A 348 9.24 -0.71 25.33
N VAL A 349 9.25 0.19 24.35
CA VAL A 349 10.08 1.42 24.37
C VAL A 349 9.74 2.24 25.61
N ILE A 350 8.45 2.54 25.77
CA ILE A 350 7.90 3.16 26.98
C ILE A 350 7.01 2.13 27.67
N ARG A 351 7.35 1.80 28.92
CA ARG A 351 6.49 0.98 29.77
C ARG A 351 5.87 1.82 30.88
N LEU A 352 4.55 1.73 31.00
CA LEU A 352 3.73 2.46 31.97
C LEU A 352 3.12 1.47 32.98
N GLY A 353 3.69 1.42 34.19
CA GLY A 353 3.13 0.77 35.37
C GLY A 353 2.37 1.80 36.22
N ILE A 354 1.04 1.76 36.15
CA ILE A 354 0.17 2.79 36.74
C ILE A 354 -0.62 2.20 37.91
N SER A 355 -0.55 2.89 39.06
CA SER A 355 -1.21 2.47 40.31
C SER A 355 -1.98 3.57 41.03
N GLY A 356 -1.76 4.84 40.68
CA GLY A 356 -2.54 5.98 41.14
C GLY A 356 -3.73 6.34 40.23
N ASP A 357 -4.51 7.33 40.64
CA ASP A 357 -5.76 7.79 40.01
C ASP A 357 -5.60 9.09 39.20
N GLY A 358 -4.36 9.51 38.93
CA GLY A 358 -4.06 10.72 38.17
C GLY A 358 -4.02 10.50 36.65
N THR A 359 -3.40 11.45 35.95
CA THR A 359 -3.30 11.44 34.48
C THR A 359 -1.89 11.11 34.02
N VAL A 360 -1.76 10.12 33.14
CA VAL A 360 -0.52 9.75 32.46
C VAL A 360 -0.65 10.09 30.98
N THR A 361 0.22 10.95 30.46
CA THR A 361 0.20 11.40 29.07
C THR A 361 1.53 11.06 28.38
N VAL A 362 1.44 10.39 27.23
CA VAL A 362 2.54 10.13 26.30
C VAL A 362 2.18 10.86 25.00
N GLU A 363 2.84 11.98 24.72
CA GLU A 363 2.47 12.81 23.56
C GLU A 363 3.63 13.28 22.69
N TYR A 364 3.42 13.31 21.37
CA TYR A 364 4.39 13.84 20.42
C TYR A 364 5.79 13.26 20.58
N ASN A 365 5.90 11.94 20.76
CA ASN A 365 7.18 11.25 20.73
C ASN A 365 7.39 10.57 19.38
N GLU A 366 8.66 10.35 19.03
CA GLU A 366 9.09 9.61 17.84
C GLU A 366 9.82 8.34 18.30
N MET A 367 9.39 7.18 17.83
CA MET A 367 10.01 5.88 18.11
C MET A 367 10.37 5.24 16.77
N HIS A 368 11.66 4.96 16.54
CA HIS A 368 12.13 4.40 15.27
C HIS A 368 13.21 3.34 15.46
N GLU A 369 13.07 2.22 14.75
CA GLU A 369 14.07 1.13 14.69
C GLU A 369 14.47 0.57 16.07
N VAL A 370 13.53 0.57 17.01
CA VAL A 370 13.84 0.24 18.41
C VAL A 370 13.84 -1.27 18.67
N GLY A 371 13.09 -2.05 17.90
CA GLY A 371 12.92 -3.49 18.15
C GLY A 371 12.22 -3.80 19.48
N GLY A 372 12.15 -5.08 19.86
CA GLY A 372 11.53 -5.51 21.13
C GLY A 372 10.00 -5.66 21.11
N GLY A 373 9.35 -5.44 22.26
CA GLY A 373 7.96 -5.81 22.55
C GLY A 373 6.91 -4.93 21.93
N GLY A 374 7.10 -3.62 22.06
CA GLY A 374 6.19 -2.63 21.52
C GLY A 374 6.59 -1.18 21.77
N GLY A 375 5.89 -0.22 21.16
CA GLY A 375 6.14 1.21 21.36
C GLY A 375 5.74 1.65 22.78
N VAL A 376 4.44 1.62 23.07
CA VAL A 376 3.88 1.99 24.39
C VAL A 376 3.16 0.81 25.04
N GLY A 377 3.64 0.39 26.20
CA GLY A 377 3.01 -0.67 27.01
C GLY A 377 2.27 -0.14 28.23
N VAL A 378 0.97 -0.40 28.31
CA VAL A 378 0.09 0.03 29.41
C VAL A 378 -0.21 -1.13 30.36
N MET A 379 0.18 -0.95 31.62
CA MET A 379 -0.15 -1.84 32.75
C MET A 379 -0.76 -1.00 33.88
N CYS A 380 -2.08 -0.88 33.91
CA CYS A 380 -2.78 -0.08 34.91
C CYS A 380 -3.55 -0.96 35.90
N THR A 381 -3.56 -0.57 37.18
CA THR A 381 -4.25 -1.32 38.25
C THR A 381 -5.29 -0.47 39.00
N ASN A 382 -5.60 0.73 38.50
CA ASN A 382 -6.43 1.70 39.21
C ASN A 382 -7.54 2.26 38.30
N GLU A 383 -8.79 2.04 38.70
CA GLU A 383 -10.00 2.44 37.96
C GLU A 383 -10.20 3.96 37.82
N GLY A 384 -9.43 4.80 38.52
CA GLY A 384 -9.49 6.24 38.40
C GLY A 384 -8.48 6.84 37.40
N ALA A 385 -7.54 6.04 36.89
CA ALA A 385 -6.46 6.55 36.06
C ALA A 385 -6.95 6.98 34.66
N VAL A 386 -6.44 8.12 34.18
CA VAL A 386 -6.64 8.59 32.80
C VAL A 386 -5.33 8.48 32.05
N ILE A 387 -5.36 7.80 30.90
CA ILE A 387 -4.17 7.48 30.10
C ILE A 387 -4.36 8.05 28.71
N ASN A 388 -3.47 8.93 28.30
CA ASN A 388 -3.50 9.60 27.00
C ASN A 388 -2.24 9.22 26.21
N ILE A 389 -2.42 8.66 25.01
CA ILE A 389 -1.35 8.38 24.05
C ILE A 389 -1.69 9.19 22.79
N LEU A 390 -1.05 10.34 22.62
CA LEU A 390 -1.50 11.40 21.71
C LEU A 390 -0.42 11.79 20.69
N GLY A 391 -0.72 11.78 19.39
CA GLY A 391 0.16 12.41 18.41
C GLY A 391 1.57 11.83 18.31
N ASN A 392 1.79 10.57 18.73
CA ASN A 392 3.10 9.92 18.65
C ASN A 392 3.31 9.31 17.26
N ASP A 393 4.57 9.23 16.85
CA ASP A 393 5.03 8.48 15.68
C ASP A 393 5.69 7.19 16.19
N ILE A 394 5.05 6.04 15.94
CA ILE A 394 5.44 4.73 16.43
C ILE A 394 5.76 3.84 15.22
N ASP A 395 7.04 3.82 14.85
CA ASP A 395 7.59 3.13 13.69
C ASP A 395 8.50 1.97 14.10
N GLN A 396 8.41 0.85 13.37
CA GLN A 396 9.37 -0.26 13.49
C GLN A 396 9.61 -0.73 14.93
N CYS A 397 8.54 -0.78 15.71
CA CYS A 397 8.49 -1.45 17.01
C CYS A 397 7.91 -2.87 16.85
N GLY A 398 7.77 -3.61 17.97
CA GLY A 398 6.99 -4.85 18.02
C GLY A 398 5.49 -4.57 17.86
N ASP A 399 4.71 -4.63 18.94
CA ASP A 399 3.35 -4.07 18.96
C ASP A 399 3.42 -2.52 19.07
N GLY A 400 2.69 -1.73 18.28
CA GLY A 400 2.74 -0.26 18.38
C GLY A 400 2.32 0.23 19.78
N ILE A 401 1.08 -0.07 20.17
CA ILE A 401 0.55 0.18 21.52
C ILE A 401 -0.05 -1.10 22.05
N TRP A 402 0.34 -1.48 23.27
CA TRP A 402 -0.09 -2.72 23.89
C TRP A 402 -0.66 -2.51 25.30
N SER A 403 -1.81 -3.12 25.58
CA SER A 403 -2.38 -3.17 26.92
C SER A 403 -2.82 -4.58 27.29
N TYR A 404 -2.46 -5.01 28.50
CA TYR A 404 -2.80 -6.32 29.04
C TYR A 404 -3.29 -6.24 30.49
N ASN A 405 -4.44 -6.88 30.77
CA ASN A 405 -5.02 -6.99 32.12
C ASN A 405 -5.03 -5.67 32.91
N SER A 406 -5.38 -4.56 32.25
CA SER A 406 -5.34 -3.22 32.82
C SER A 406 -6.72 -2.72 33.27
N ILE A 407 -6.73 -1.99 34.37
CA ILE A 407 -7.92 -1.34 34.95
C ILE A 407 -7.62 0.15 35.01
N PHE A 408 -8.41 0.96 34.31
CA PHE A 408 -8.31 2.43 34.23
C PHE A 408 -9.71 3.05 34.16
N ASP A 409 -9.81 4.37 34.25
CA ASP A 409 -11.05 5.10 33.90
C ASP A 409 -11.14 5.22 32.38
N VAL A 410 -10.09 5.77 31.76
CA VAL A 410 -10.00 6.01 30.32
C VAL A 410 -8.62 5.69 29.77
N LEU A 411 -8.55 4.99 28.63
CA LEU A 411 -7.39 4.92 27.75
C LEU A 411 -7.74 5.57 26.40
N ARG A 412 -7.09 6.69 26.10
CA ARG A 412 -7.29 7.45 24.88
C ARG A 412 -6.07 7.32 23.97
N ILE A 413 -6.28 6.79 22.76
CA ILE A 413 -5.28 6.63 21.71
C ILE A 413 -5.74 7.53 20.55
N ASP A 414 -5.09 8.68 20.38
CA ASP A 414 -5.62 9.78 19.56
C ASP A 414 -4.53 10.41 18.70
N GLY A 415 -4.74 10.53 17.39
CA GLY A 415 -3.84 11.29 16.53
C GLY A 415 -2.46 10.67 16.25
N ASN A 416 -2.23 9.39 16.58
CA ASN A 416 -0.92 8.75 16.44
C ASN A 416 -0.69 8.23 15.00
N GLN A 417 0.56 8.25 14.54
CA GLN A 417 1.04 7.49 13.38
C GLN A 417 1.58 6.15 13.89
N ILE A 418 1.00 5.04 13.45
CA ILE A 418 1.32 3.70 13.96
C ILE A 418 1.63 2.82 12.76
N HIS A 419 2.91 2.59 12.49
CA HIS A 419 3.31 1.92 11.27
C HIS A 419 4.54 1.03 11.33
N HIS A 420 4.63 0.11 10.37
CA HIS A 420 5.69 -0.91 10.27
C HIS A 420 5.97 -1.63 11.60
N ASN A 421 4.96 -1.77 12.45
CA ASN A 421 5.09 -2.43 13.74
C ASN A 421 5.06 -3.96 13.52
N ASN A 422 6.20 -4.45 13.04
CA ASN A 422 6.51 -5.84 12.67
C ASN A 422 7.99 -6.18 12.92
N ALA A 423 8.70 -5.33 13.66
CA ALA A 423 10.14 -5.39 13.80
C ALA A 423 10.52 -6.29 14.98
N CYS A 424 10.65 -7.59 14.72
CA CYS A 424 11.35 -8.51 15.63
C CYS A 424 12.79 -8.78 15.14
N HIS A 425 13.80 -8.40 15.91
CA HIS A 425 15.19 -8.79 15.62
C HIS A 425 15.71 -9.90 16.56
N GLY A 426 15.06 -11.07 16.58
CA GLY A 426 15.68 -12.21 17.27
C GLY A 426 14.79 -13.35 17.74
N GLY A 427 13.92 -13.90 16.90
CA GLY A 427 13.33 -15.25 17.06
C GLY A 427 12.47 -15.53 18.31
N ALA A 428 12.37 -14.62 19.27
CA ALA A 428 11.60 -14.73 20.51
C ALA A 428 10.25 -13.99 20.48
N CYS A 429 9.94 -13.34 19.35
CA CYS A 429 8.82 -12.42 19.17
C CYS A 429 7.65 -13.03 18.38
N GLU A 430 7.29 -14.29 18.63
CA GLU A 430 6.09 -14.82 17.97
C GLU A 430 4.86 -14.04 18.49
N ASN A 431 4.13 -13.40 17.57
CA ASN A 431 2.88 -12.65 17.79
C ASN A 431 3.03 -11.23 18.39
N ILE A 432 4.00 -10.42 17.98
CA ILE A 432 4.09 -8.99 18.38
C ILE A 432 4.21 -8.08 17.15
N ASP A 433 3.16 -8.04 16.34
CA ASP A 433 3.16 -7.39 15.03
C ASP A 433 1.88 -6.55 14.81
N THR A 434 1.35 -5.97 15.90
CA THR A 434 0.04 -5.28 15.89
C THR A 434 0.18 -3.80 16.13
N GLY A 435 -0.50 -2.95 15.35
CA GLY A 435 -0.55 -1.51 15.59
C GLY A 435 -1.09 -1.17 17.00
N VAL A 436 -2.32 -1.59 17.31
CA VAL A 436 -2.89 -1.50 18.68
C VAL A 436 -3.40 -2.85 19.15
N LYS A 437 -2.94 -3.30 20.32
CA LYS A 437 -3.27 -4.62 20.87
C LYS A 437 -3.82 -4.54 22.29
N LEU A 438 -5.07 -4.95 22.41
CA LEU A 438 -5.88 -4.92 23.63
C LEU A 438 -6.25 -6.35 24.02
N VAL A 439 -5.56 -6.88 25.03
CA VAL A 439 -5.66 -8.30 25.40
C VAL A 439 -5.91 -8.51 26.89
N GLY A 440 -6.56 -9.62 27.22
CA GLY A 440 -6.90 -9.94 28.61
C GLY A 440 -8.12 -9.16 29.11
N THR A 441 -8.20 -8.95 30.43
CA THR A 441 -9.31 -8.21 31.06
C THR A 441 -8.98 -6.73 31.13
N LEU A 442 -9.61 -5.93 30.28
CA LEU A 442 -9.53 -4.48 30.33
C LEU A 442 -10.82 -3.89 30.94
N ASN A 443 -10.68 -2.93 31.85
CA ASN A 443 -11.79 -2.18 32.44
C ASN A 443 -11.54 -0.69 32.24
N GLY A 444 -12.61 0.04 31.93
CA GLY A 444 -12.57 1.46 31.59
C GLY A 444 -13.04 1.71 30.17
N GLU A 445 -13.16 2.98 29.80
CA GLU A 445 -13.42 3.40 28.43
C GLU A 445 -12.13 3.35 27.61
N VAL A 446 -12.18 2.77 26.41
CA VAL A 446 -11.07 2.80 25.46
C VAL A 446 -11.53 3.56 24.22
N VAL A 447 -10.77 4.57 23.82
CA VAL A 447 -11.06 5.41 22.66
C VAL A 447 -9.87 5.34 21.71
N ILE A 448 -10.11 5.01 20.45
CA ILE A 448 -9.11 4.94 19.38
C ILE A 448 -9.63 5.80 18.23
N ASP A 449 -9.16 7.05 18.14
CA ASP A 449 -9.66 8.05 17.19
C ASP A 449 -8.50 8.77 16.48
N ASP A 450 -8.73 9.21 15.24
CA ASP A 450 -7.82 10.06 14.47
C ASP A 450 -6.38 9.50 14.30
N ASN A 451 -6.17 8.19 14.46
CA ASN A 451 -4.87 7.55 14.25
C ASN A 451 -4.71 7.13 12.78
N ASP A 452 -3.47 7.12 12.31
CA ASP A 452 -3.08 6.63 10.99
C ASP A 452 -2.36 5.28 11.11
N PHE A 453 -3.02 4.23 10.68
CA PHE A 453 -2.54 2.86 10.69
C PHE A 453 -2.04 2.47 9.31
N HIS A 454 -0.74 2.19 9.16
CA HIS A 454 -0.24 1.67 7.90
C HIS A 454 0.91 0.70 8.04
N ASP A 455 1.04 -0.23 7.10
CA ASP A 455 2.17 -1.18 7.04
C ASP A 455 2.39 -2.06 8.29
N ASN A 456 1.42 -2.13 9.19
CA ASN A 456 1.41 -3.09 10.30
C ASN A 456 1.00 -4.48 9.78
N THR A 457 1.38 -5.55 10.48
CA THR A 457 0.93 -6.91 10.13
C THR A 457 -0.53 -7.13 10.53
N ILE A 458 -0.90 -6.66 11.72
CA ILE A 458 -2.28 -6.54 12.19
C ILE A 458 -2.52 -5.08 12.56
N GLN A 459 -3.62 -4.48 12.12
CA GLN A 459 -3.88 -3.07 12.45
C GLN A 459 -4.34 -2.94 13.91
N VAL A 460 -5.35 -3.72 14.30
CA VAL A 460 -5.93 -3.69 15.65
C VAL A 460 -6.30 -5.09 16.11
N ASP A 461 -5.87 -5.47 17.32
CA ASP A 461 -6.34 -6.65 18.05
C ASP A 461 -7.15 -6.20 19.27
N ASN A 462 -8.47 -6.41 19.22
CA ASN A 462 -9.43 -6.15 20.28
C ASN A 462 -9.92 -7.45 20.93
N SER A 463 -9.03 -8.42 21.15
CA SER A 463 -9.37 -9.67 21.85
C SER A 463 -9.95 -9.46 23.25
N ALA A 464 -9.72 -8.29 23.87
CA ALA A 464 -10.37 -7.87 25.12
C ALA A 464 -11.87 -7.53 24.96
N GLY A 465 -12.33 -7.22 23.73
CA GLY A 465 -13.72 -6.92 23.42
C GLY A 465 -14.22 -5.61 24.03
N VAL A 466 -13.35 -4.60 24.14
CA VAL A 466 -13.63 -3.33 24.83
C VAL A 466 -13.90 -2.15 23.92
N VAL A 467 -13.57 -2.26 22.63
CA VAL A 467 -13.91 -1.25 21.62
C VAL A 467 -14.91 -1.77 20.58
N ASP A 468 -15.65 -0.84 19.97
CA ASP A 468 -16.50 -1.10 18.81
C ASP A 468 -15.67 -0.91 17.53
N LEU A 469 -15.37 -2.02 16.84
CA LEU A 469 -14.49 -1.98 15.67
C LEU A 469 -15.11 -1.22 14.49
N GLU A 470 -16.43 -1.09 14.39
CA GLU A 470 -17.05 -0.24 13.37
C GLU A 470 -16.70 1.24 13.59
N GLN A 471 -16.64 1.67 14.85
CA GLN A 471 -16.21 3.03 15.20
C GLN A 471 -14.71 3.22 14.99
N VAL A 472 -13.89 2.22 15.34
CA VAL A 472 -12.45 2.23 15.08
C VAL A 472 -12.18 2.39 13.58
N LEU A 473 -12.89 1.64 12.72
CA LEU A 473 -12.77 1.77 11.26
C LEU A 473 -13.21 3.15 10.76
N ALA A 474 -14.25 3.75 11.36
CA ALA A 474 -14.81 5.03 10.91
C ALA A 474 -13.99 6.26 11.38
N ASN A 475 -13.32 6.16 12.53
CA ASN A 475 -12.64 7.29 13.16
C ASN A 475 -11.13 7.31 12.88
N ASN A 476 -10.57 6.30 12.24
CA ASN A 476 -9.13 6.20 11.97
C ASN A 476 -8.88 6.00 10.46
N THR A 477 -7.65 6.28 10.03
CA THR A 477 -7.21 5.99 8.65
C THR A 477 -6.40 4.70 8.60
N PHE A 478 -6.60 3.95 7.52
CA PHE A 478 -5.90 2.69 7.26
C PHE A 478 -5.40 2.70 5.83
N ASP A 479 -4.17 2.25 5.60
CA ASP A 479 -3.67 1.94 4.26
C ASP A 479 -4.39 0.74 3.63
N ARG A 480 -4.74 -0.22 4.48
CA ARG A 480 -5.50 -1.43 4.19
C ARG A 480 -6.10 -2.00 5.48
N ALA A 481 -7.31 -2.52 5.39
CA ALA A 481 -7.97 -3.15 6.53
C ALA A 481 -8.93 -4.26 6.06
N VAL A 482 -9.00 -5.34 6.83
CA VAL A 482 -9.89 -6.48 6.60
C VAL A 482 -10.60 -6.78 7.91
N VAL A 483 -11.91 -6.97 7.85
CA VAL A 483 -12.71 -7.42 8.98
C VAL A 483 -13.62 -8.57 8.58
N VAL A 484 -14.00 -9.38 9.56
CA VAL A 484 -14.87 -10.54 9.37
C VAL A 484 -16.16 -10.33 10.14
N ASP A 485 -17.27 -10.29 9.41
CA ASP A 485 -18.63 -10.25 9.94
C ASP A 485 -19.22 -11.67 9.96
N ASN A 486 -19.63 -12.13 11.15
CA ASN A 486 -20.34 -13.38 11.31
C ASN A 486 -21.85 -13.10 11.44
N PRO A 487 -22.68 -13.59 10.50
CA PRO A 487 -24.09 -13.24 10.41
C PRO A 487 -24.86 -13.33 11.73
N GLY A 488 -25.36 -12.17 12.19
CA GLY A 488 -26.15 -12.08 13.43
C GLY A 488 -25.32 -11.95 14.71
N SER A 489 -24.02 -11.70 14.59
CA SER A 489 -23.12 -11.33 15.68
C SER A 489 -22.37 -10.04 15.37
N SER A 490 -21.49 -9.60 16.28
CA SER A 490 -20.56 -8.49 16.02
C SER A 490 -19.39 -8.98 15.17
N LEU A 491 -18.64 -8.03 14.59
CA LEU A 491 -17.36 -8.32 13.94
C LEU A 491 -16.45 -9.18 14.84
N LEU A 492 -15.65 -10.04 14.22
CA LEU A 492 -14.53 -10.68 14.91
C LEU A 492 -13.58 -9.60 15.47
N PRO A 493 -12.89 -9.88 16.60
CA PRO A 493 -12.22 -8.85 17.38
C PRO A 493 -10.93 -8.30 16.77
N ILE A 494 -10.65 -8.51 15.48
CA ILE A 494 -9.39 -8.13 14.84
C ILE A 494 -9.67 -7.31 13.57
N ILE A 495 -8.84 -6.31 13.32
CA ILE A 495 -8.70 -5.62 12.03
C ILE A 495 -7.37 -6.08 11.43
N TRP A 496 -7.44 -6.94 10.41
CA TRP A 496 -6.27 -7.51 9.75
C TRP A 496 -5.76 -6.60 8.64
N SER A 497 -4.45 -6.70 8.34
CA SER A 497 -3.87 -6.06 7.16
C SER A 497 -3.92 -6.98 5.92
N SER A 498 -3.93 -8.30 6.12
CA SER A 498 -4.02 -9.33 5.06
C SER A 498 -5.46 -9.83 4.89
N ILE A 499 -5.87 -10.04 3.64
CA ILE A 499 -7.10 -10.74 3.26
C ILE A 499 -7.02 -12.20 3.68
N GLN A 500 -5.88 -12.86 3.48
CA GLN A 500 -5.71 -14.28 3.84
C GLN A 500 -5.92 -14.51 5.34
N ASP A 501 -5.38 -13.66 6.21
CA ASP A 501 -5.57 -13.80 7.66
C ASP A 501 -7.05 -13.66 8.06
N GLY A 502 -7.76 -12.71 7.43
CA GLY A 502 -9.20 -12.58 7.60
C GLY A 502 -9.96 -13.81 7.11
N VAL A 503 -9.61 -14.35 5.93
CA VAL A 503 -10.20 -15.58 5.37
C VAL A 503 -9.94 -16.79 6.28
N ASP A 504 -8.74 -16.92 6.83
CA ASP A 504 -8.36 -18.05 7.71
C ASP A 504 -9.12 -18.04 9.05
N ALA A 505 -9.57 -16.86 9.50
CA ALA A 505 -10.38 -16.71 10.71
C ALA A 505 -11.87 -17.07 10.52
N THR A 506 -12.32 -17.30 9.29
CA THR A 506 -13.76 -17.46 8.97
C THR A 506 -14.33 -18.84 9.32
N VAL A 507 -15.62 -18.84 9.60
CA VAL A 507 -16.49 -20.02 9.55
C VAL A 507 -17.54 -19.89 8.44
N ALA A 508 -18.24 -20.99 8.14
CA ALA A 508 -19.16 -21.01 7.01
C ALA A 508 -20.32 -20.02 7.17
N GLY A 509 -20.53 -19.18 6.15
CA GLY A 509 -21.53 -18.11 6.16
C GLY A 509 -20.98 -16.71 6.46
N ASP A 510 -19.73 -16.60 6.92
CA ASP A 510 -19.12 -15.32 7.24
C ASP A 510 -18.94 -14.42 6.01
N THR A 511 -18.83 -13.13 6.24
CA THR A 511 -18.44 -12.12 5.25
C THR A 511 -17.08 -11.55 5.61
N VAL A 512 -16.11 -11.66 4.71
CA VAL A 512 -14.82 -10.96 4.79
C VAL A 512 -14.98 -9.65 4.02
N ALA A 513 -15.05 -8.55 4.76
CA ALA A 513 -15.19 -7.21 4.24
C ALA A 513 -13.79 -6.57 4.13
N VAL A 514 -13.39 -6.27 2.90
CA VAL A 514 -12.07 -5.72 2.56
C VAL A 514 -12.22 -4.24 2.25
N LEU A 515 -11.54 -3.38 3.02
CA LEU A 515 -11.54 -1.94 2.84
C LEU A 515 -10.64 -1.53 1.64
N PRO A 516 -10.73 -0.27 1.18
CA PRO A 516 -9.78 0.27 0.21
C PRO A 516 -8.34 0.03 0.62
N GLY A 517 -7.50 -0.39 -0.33
CA GLY A 517 -6.09 -0.70 -0.08
C GLY A 517 -5.47 -1.58 -1.16
N ILE A 518 -4.15 -1.73 -1.11
CA ILE A 518 -3.39 -2.65 -1.97
C ILE A 518 -2.96 -3.86 -1.13
N TYR A 519 -3.26 -5.05 -1.63
CA TYR A 519 -3.06 -6.33 -0.96
C TYR A 519 -2.15 -7.21 -1.83
N PRO A 520 -0.81 -7.15 -1.63
CA PRO A 520 0.15 -7.92 -2.41
C PRO A 520 0.26 -9.36 -1.90
N GLU A 521 -0.77 -10.16 -2.19
CA GLU A 521 -0.89 -11.54 -1.72
C GLU A 521 -1.75 -12.41 -2.64
N ASP A 522 -1.53 -13.73 -2.58
CA ASP A 522 -2.48 -14.71 -3.11
C ASP A 522 -3.49 -15.09 -2.00
N VAL A 523 -4.77 -15.19 -2.35
CA VAL A 523 -5.85 -15.51 -1.40
C VAL A 523 -6.46 -16.87 -1.72
N THR A 524 -6.46 -17.78 -0.76
CA THR A 524 -7.08 -19.11 -0.85
C THR A 524 -8.31 -19.20 0.03
N VAL A 525 -9.49 -19.29 -0.60
CA VAL A 525 -10.78 -19.45 0.07
C VAL A 525 -11.13 -20.93 0.20
N SER A 526 -11.07 -21.45 1.43
CA SER A 526 -11.42 -22.84 1.76
C SER A 526 -12.70 -22.95 2.62
N THR A 527 -13.28 -21.83 3.04
CA THR A 527 -14.49 -21.77 3.86
C THR A 527 -15.74 -21.73 2.97
N ALA A 528 -16.69 -22.63 3.22
CA ALA A 528 -17.93 -22.71 2.44
C ALA A 528 -18.92 -21.58 2.79
N ASN A 529 -19.72 -21.14 1.82
CA ASN A 529 -20.69 -20.05 1.96
C ASN A 529 -20.05 -18.72 2.41
N LEU A 530 -18.76 -18.51 2.11
CA LEU A 530 -18.06 -17.27 2.43
C LEU A 530 -18.43 -16.19 1.43
N THR A 531 -18.70 -14.97 1.91
CA THR A 531 -18.75 -13.78 1.05
C THR A 531 -17.44 -13.01 1.22
N LEU A 532 -16.58 -13.01 0.20
CA LEU A 532 -15.40 -12.16 0.13
C LEU A 532 -15.77 -10.93 -0.71
N VAL A 533 -15.73 -9.74 -0.12
CA VAL A 533 -16.27 -8.52 -0.75
C VAL A 533 -15.39 -7.30 -0.52
N SER A 534 -15.16 -6.52 -1.58
CA SER A 534 -14.64 -5.16 -1.45
C SER A 534 -15.77 -4.23 -1.02
N VAL A 535 -15.63 -3.57 0.13
CA VAL A 535 -16.71 -2.73 0.70
C VAL A 535 -16.98 -1.48 -0.14
N SER A 536 -15.98 -1.02 -0.89
CA SER A 536 -16.09 0.04 -1.89
C SER A 536 -15.63 -0.52 -3.23
N MET A 537 -16.58 -0.72 -4.14
CA MET A 537 -16.36 -1.40 -5.41
C MET A 537 -15.12 -0.87 -6.14
N HIS A 538 -14.19 -1.79 -6.43
CA HIS A 538 -12.90 -1.62 -7.11
C HIS A 538 -11.79 -0.92 -6.31
N ASP A 539 -12.04 -0.51 -5.07
CA ASP A 539 -11.02 0.19 -4.25
C ASP A 539 -10.10 -0.78 -3.47
N ALA A 540 -10.50 -2.04 -3.27
CA ALA A 540 -9.61 -3.09 -2.78
C ALA A 540 -8.90 -3.76 -3.97
N VAL A 541 -7.57 -3.58 -4.04
CA VAL A 541 -6.71 -4.10 -5.11
C VAL A 541 -5.96 -5.32 -4.61
N VAL A 542 -6.23 -6.49 -5.20
CA VAL A 542 -5.47 -7.71 -4.97
C VAL A 542 -4.38 -7.82 -6.03
N GLU A 543 -3.13 -7.67 -5.62
CA GLU A 543 -1.95 -7.92 -6.46
C GLU A 543 -1.53 -9.40 -6.30
N GLY A 544 -2.30 -10.29 -6.91
CA GLY A 544 -2.18 -11.74 -6.74
C GLY A 544 -3.41 -12.51 -7.24
N THR A 545 -3.46 -13.80 -6.92
CA THR A 545 -4.51 -14.73 -7.36
C THR A 545 -5.53 -15.01 -6.26
N ILE A 546 -6.82 -15.01 -6.58
CA ILE A 546 -7.87 -15.55 -5.70
C ILE A 546 -8.20 -17.00 -6.11
N VAL A 547 -7.95 -17.96 -5.23
CA VAL A 547 -8.25 -19.39 -5.41
C VAL A 547 -9.47 -19.78 -4.58
N VAL A 548 -10.51 -20.31 -5.22
CA VAL A 548 -11.74 -20.75 -4.56
C VAL A 548 -11.80 -22.28 -4.51
N ASN A 549 -11.72 -22.86 -3.31
CA ASN A 549 -11.72 -24.31 -3.05
C ASN A 549 -12.97 -24.78 -2.28
N ALA A 550 -14.03 -23.98 -2.22
CA ALA A 550 -15.20 -24.23 -1.39
C ALA A 550 -16.52 -23.93 -2.11
N ASN A 551 -17.62 -24.49 -1.58
CA ASN A 551 -18.96 -24.29 -2.12
C ASN A 551 -19.58 -22.99 -1.63
N GLY A 552 -20.47 -22.38 -2.40
CA GLY A 552 -21.27 -21.24 -2.00
C GLY A 552 -20.49 -19.93 -1.83
N VAL A 553 -19.26 -19.87 -2.34
CA VAL A 553 -18.39 -18.70 -2.18
C VAL A 553 -18.82 -17.58 -3.12
N THR A 554 -18.86 -16.35 -2.61
CA THR A 554 -19.03 -15.14 -3.42
C THR A 554 -17.73 -14.34 -3.39
N VAL A 555 -17.25 -13.89 -4.55
CA VAL A 555 -16.13 -12.95 -4.71
C VAL A 555 -16.66 -11.72 -5.44
N ASP A 556 -16.74 -10.58 -4.74
CA ASP A 556 -17.48 -9.41 -5.20
C ASP A 556 -16.69 -8.09 -5.12
N GLY A 557 -16.61 -7.39 -6.24
CA GLY A 557 -16.20 -5.98 -6.28
C GLY A 557 -14.71 -5.68 -6.23
N PHE A 558 -13.81 -6.65 -6.37
CA PHE A 558 -12.37 -6.42 -6.29
C PHE A 558 -11.76 -5.85 -7.57
N THR A 559 -10.66 -5.12 -7.45
CA THR A 559 -9.69 -4.97 -8.54
C THR A 559 -8.62 -6.06 -8.38
N ILE A 560 -8.26 -6.76 -9.46
CA ILE A 560 -7.27 -7.85 -9.41
C ILE A 560 -6.23 -7.64 -10.52
N THR A 561 -4.97 -7.53 -10.12
CA THR A 561 -3.79 -7.29 -10.95
C THR A 561 -2.64 -8.21 -10.54
N ASP A 562 -1.55 -8.22 -11.31
CA ASP A 562 -0.29 -8.91 -10.96
C ASP A 562 -0.43 -10.37 -10.46
N PHE A 563 -1.49 -11.05 -10.91
CA PHE A 563 -1.82 -12.41 -10.49
C PHE A 563 -0.75 -13.42 -10.89
N SER A 564 -0.69 -14.51 -10.14
CA SER A 564 0.42 -15.47 -10.12
C SER A 564 0.14 -16.75 -10.92
N GLN A 565 1.16 -17.60 -11.06
CA GLN A 565 1.01 -18.93 -11.65
C GLN A 565 0.23 -19.84 -10.69
N ILE A 566 -0.87 -20.43 -11.15
CA ILE A 566 -1.63 -21.43 -10.41
C ILE A 566 -0.97 -22.83 -10.53
N PRO A 567 -1.49 -23.90 -9.91
CA PRO A 567 -0.88 -25.23 -10.05
C PRO A 567 -0.91 -25.84 -11.47
N THR A 568 -1.71 -25.28 -12.38
CA THR A 568 -1.60 -25.53 -13.83
C THR A 568 -0.52 -24.61 -14.42
N PRO A 569 0.02 -24.82 -15.62
CA PRO A 569 0.99 -23.87 -16.18
C PRO A 569 0.43 -22.45 -16.44
N ASP A 570 -0.84 -22.20 -16.09
CA ASP A 570 -1.59 -20.99 -16.40
C ASP A 570 -1.46 -19.96 -15.28
N TRP A 571 -1.73 -18.71 -15.61
CA TRP A 571 -1.76 -17.58 -14.68
C TRP A 571 -3.19 -17.08 -14.65
N SER A 572 -3.85 -17.08 -13.49
CA SER A 572 -5.28 -16.81 -13.41
C SER A 572 -5.59 -15.81 -12.31
N ALA A 573 -6.37 -14.78 -12.60
CA ALA A 573 -6.75 -13.80 -11.58
C ALA A 573 -7.70 -14.42 -10.54
N ILE A 574 -8.73 -15.15 -11.01
CA ILE A 574 -9.61 -15.95 -10.17
C ILE A 574 -9.61 -17.39 -10.68
N TYR A 575 -9.23 -18.33 -9.81
CA TYR A 575 -9.14 -19.74 -10.11
C TYR A 575 -10.09 -20.56 -9.24
N VAL A 576 -10.97 -21.34 -9.88
CA VAL A 576 -11.94 -22.23 -9.23
C VAL A 576 -11.60 -23.69 -9.56
N PRO A 577 -10.63 -24.30 -8.87
CA PRO A 577 -10.31 -25.72 -9.02
C PRO A 577 -11.43 -26.64 -8.53
N SER A 578 -12.19 -26.21 -7.53
CA SER A 578 -13.34 -26.94 -7.00
C SER A 578 -14.37 -26.01 -6.36
N GLY A 579 -15.63 -26.44 -6.31
CA GLY A 579 -16.68 -25.67 -5.66
C GLY A 579 -18.01 -25.70 -6.43
N THR A 580 -19.11 -25.63 -5.69
CA THR A 580 -20.46 -25.55 -6.25
C THR A 580 -21.18 -24.30 -5.77
N GLY A 581 -21.89 -23.60 -6.65
CA GLY A 581 -22.64 -22.39 -6.30
C GLY A 581 -21.70 -21.20 -6.04
N VAL A 582 -20.62 -21.07 -6.82
CA VAL A 582 -19.67 -19.96 -6.67
C VAL A 582 -20.13 -18.78 -7.52
N VAL A 583 -20.13 -17.59 -6.94
CA VAL A 583 -20.49 -16.34 -7.62
C VAL A 583 -19.26 -15.44 -7.69
N ILE A 584 -18.92 -14.99 -8.89
CA ILE A 584 -17.82 -14.07 -9.17
C ILE A 584 -18.45 -12.82 -9.81
N ALA A 585 -18.58 -11.75 -9.04
CA ALA A 585 -19.41 -10.60 -9.40
C ALA A 585 -18.64 -9.28 -9.35
N ASN A 586 -18.93 -8.38 -10.29
CA ASN A 586 -18.49 -6.98 -10.25
C ASN A 586 -16.97 -6.76 -10.11
N ASN A 587 -16.12 -7.73 -10.50
CA ASN A 587 -14.68 -7.58 -10.36
C ASN A 587 -14.07 -6.87 -11.58
N SER A 588 -13.03 -6.07 -11.36
CA SER A 588 -12.18 -5.47 -12.40
C SER A 588 -10.86 -6.23 -12.47
N ILE A 589 -10.68 -7.03 -13.52
CA ILE A 589 -9.51 -7.88 -13.73
C ILE A 589 -8.65 -7.31 -14.85
N ASP A 590 -7.38 -7.06 -14.54
CA ASP A 590 -6.41 -6.51 -15.48
C ASP A 590 -5.09 -7.30 -15.44
N GLY A 591 -4.78 -7.98 -16.55
CA GLY A 591 -3.52 -8.71 -16.73
C GLY A 591 -2.32 -7.88 -17.19
N ALA A 592 -2.42 -6.54 -17.17
CA ALA A 592 -1.32 -5.67 -17.55
C ALA A 592 -0.05 -5.97 -16.73
N GLY A 593 1.11 -6.00 -17.40
CA GLY A 593 2.40 -6.31 -16.76
C GLY A 593 2.80 -7.79 -16.79
N ILE A 594 1.86 -8.70 -17.03
CA ILE A 594 2.15 -10.13 -17.20
C ILE A 594 2.32 -10.41 -18.70
N ASP A 595 3.43 -11.05 -19.10
CA ASP A 595 3.68 -11.39 -20.51
C ASP A 595 2.74 -12.52 -20.98
N PRO A 596 1.72 -12.24 -21.82
CA PRO A 596 0.74 -13.25 -22.25
C PRO A 596 1.29 -14.20 -23.34
N VAL A 597 2.51 -13.94 -23.84
CA VAL A 597 3.21 -14.84 -24.77
C VAL A 597 3.99 -15.89 -23.98
N ALA A 598 4.60 -15.48 -22.87
CA ALA A 598 5.30 -16.39 -21.98
C ALA A 598 4.34 -17.20 -21.09
N ASN A 599 3.22 -16.60 -20.69
CA ASN A 599 2.27 -17.14 -19.72
C ASN A 599 0.86 -17.22 -20.32
N LEU A 600 0.12 -18.30 -20.09
CA LEU A 600 -1.30 -18.35 -20.44
C LEU A 600 -2.09 -17.56 -19.39
N THR A 601 -2.33 -16.27 -19.63
CA THR A 601 -3.09 -15.41 -18.72
C THR A 601 -4.60 -15.58 -18.92
N VAL A 602 -5.30 -15.81 -17.82
CA VAL A 602 -6.75 -16.05 -17.78
C VAL A 602 -7.39 -15.13 -16.74
N GLY A 603 -8.50 -14.47 -17.05
CA GLY A 603 -9.24 -13.70 -16.06
C GLY A 603 -9.91 -14.61 -15.03
N ILE A 604 -10.92 -15.38 -15.46
CA ILE A 604 -11.63 -16.35 -14.62
C ILE A 604 -11.43 -17.76 -15.18
N HIS A 605 -10.95 -18.69 -14.35
CA HIS A 605 -10.62 -20.04 -14.77
C HIS A 605 -11.30 -21.11 -13.89
N THR A 606 -12.04 -22.03 -14.50
CA THR A 606 -12.63 -23.19 -13.82
C THR A 606 -12.03 -24.51 -14.31
N LEU A 607 -11.91 -25.50 -13.42
CA LEU A 607 -11.27 -26.79 -13.73
C LEU A 607 -12.29 -27.94 -13.95
N PHE A 608 -11.98 -28.82 -14.91
CA PHE A 608 -12.77 -30.02 -15.19
C PHE A 608 -12.98 -30.93 -13.96
N GLY A 609 -14.23 -31.35 -13.73
CA GLY A 609 -14.58 -32.42 -12.78
C GLY A 609 -14.53 -32.03 -11.30
N GLY A 610 -14.26 -30.76 -10.98
CA GLY A 610 -14.19 -30.23 -9.60
C GLY A 610 -15.24 -29.18 -9.26
N CYS A 611 -15.84 -28.52 -10.25
CA CYS A 611 -16.75 -27.39 -10.05
C CYS A 611 -18.10 -27.54 -10.77
N ALA A 612 -19.14 -26.86 -10.27
CA ALA A 612 -20.50 -26.86 -10.84
C ALA A 612 -21.27 -25.60 -10.40
N ASP A 613 -22.29 -25.19 -11.15
CA ASP A 613 -23.15 -24.04 -10.79
C ASP A 613 -22.32 -22.78 -10.46
N ILE A 614 -21.56 -22.32 -11.45
CA ILE A 614 -20.69 -21.15 -11.33
C ILE A 614 -21.37 -19.97 -12.02
N THR A 615 -21.40 -18.80 -11.38
CA THR A 615 -21.87 -17.57 -11.99
C THR A 615 -20.72 -16.58 -12.10
N ALA A 616 -20.38 -16.15 -13.30
CA ALA A 616 -19.53 -14.98 -13.54
C ALA A 616 -20.42 -13.85 -14.05
N GLN A 617 -20.59 -12.80 -13.25
CA GLN A 617 -21.46 -11.70 -13.60
C GLN A 617 -20.82 -10.32 -13.47
N ASP A 618 -21.14 -9.43 -14.40
CA ASP A 618 -20.80 -8.00 -14.31
C ASP A 618 -19.29 -7.71 -14.10
N ASN A 619 -18.41 -8.64 -14.48
CA ASN A 619 -16.97 -8.46 -14.37
C ASN A 619 -16.43 -7.71 -15.60
N THR A 620 -15.41 -6.88 -15.40
CA THR A 620 -14.62 -6.27 -16.48
C THR A 620 -13.28 -6.96 -16.57
N ILE A 621 -12.92 -7.51 -17.72
CA ILE A 621 -11.70 -8.31 -17.92
C ILE A 621 -10.92 -7.77 -19.11
N THR A 622 -9.65 -7.39 -18.88
CA THR A 622 -8.78 -6.79 -19.89
C THR A 622 -7.34 -7.30 -19.78
N ASN A 623 -6.51 -7.06 -20.81
CA ASN A 623 -5.08 -7.40 -20.85
C ASN A 623 -4.75 -8.89 -20.58
N VAL A 624 -5.70 -9.80 -20.79
CA VAL A 624 -5.49 -11.25 -20.66
C VAL A 624 -5.46 -11.93 -22.03
N ARG A 625 -4.92 -13.15 -22.09
CA ARG A 625 -4.99 -14.00 -23.28
C ARG A 625 -6.36 -14.66 -23.42
N MET A 626 -6.95 -15.09 -22.30
CA MET A 626 -8.31 -15.63 -22.24
C MET A 626 -9.13 -14.88 -21.18
N GLY A 627 -10.31 -14.36 -21.54
CA GLY A 627 -11.16 -13.66 -20.56
C GLY A 627 -11.70 -14.62 -19.49
N ILE A 628 -12.59 -15.51 -19.91
CA ILE A 628 -13.15 -16.57 -19.07
C ILE A 628 -12.87 -17.92 -19.72
N TYR A 629 -12.28 -18.84 -18.96
CA TYR A 629 -11.98 -20.18 -19.42
C TYR A 629 -12.70 -21.23 -18.57
N ASN A 630 -13.74 -21.83 -19.17
CA ASN A 630 -14.54 -22.87 -18.54
C ASN A 630 -14.10 -24.26 -19.02
N GLN A 631 -13.38 -25.00 -18.17
CA GLN A 631 -12.94 -26.36 -18.52
C GLN A 631 -13.88 -27.47 -18.03
N GLY A 632 -14.99 -27.18 -17.34
CA GLY A 632 -15.94 -28.24 -16.98
C GLY A 632 -17.01 -27.93 -15.95
N ALA A 633 -17.39 -26.67 -15.78
CA ALA A 633 -18.53 -26.26 -14.95
C ALA A 633 -19.81 -26.11 -15.77
N GLU A 634 -20.96 -26.39 -15.14
CA GLU A 634 -22.20 -25.68 -15.47
C GLU A 634 -22.02 -24.22 -15.06
N MET A 635 -22.14 -23.28 -16.00
CA MET A 635 -21.75 -21.89 -15.77
C MET A 635 -22.68 -20.90 -16.45
N LEU A 636 -23.15 -19.91 -15.68
CA LEU A 636 -23.80 -18.71 -16.18
C LEU A 636 -22.74 -17.59 -16.30
N ILE A 637 -22.58 -17.06 -17.51
CA ILE A 637 -21.69 -15.95 -17.80
C ILE A 637 -22.56 -14.79 -18.28
N THR A 638 -22.74 -13.76 -17.44
CA THR A 638 -23.70 -12.69 -17.73
C THR A 638 -23.22 -11.26 -17.44
N GLY A 639 -23.57 -10.28 -18.27
CA GLY A 639 -23.25 -8.87 -18.00
C GLY A 639 -21.76 -8.52 -18.02
N ASN A 640 -20.87 -9.44 -18.38
CA ASN A 640 -19.42 -9.20 -18.33
C ASN A 640 -18.96 -8.37 -19.53
N THR A 641 -17.95 -7.53 -19.32
CA THR A 641 -17.20 -6.84 -20.38
C THR A 641 -15.84 -7.49 -20.52
N ILE A 642 -15.55 -8.08 -21.68
CA ILE A 642 -14.29 -8.78 -21.97
C ILE A 642 -13.66 -8.16 -23.20
N ASP A 643 -12.59 -7.39 -23.00
CA ASP A 643 -11.92 -6.62 -24.06
C ASP A 643 -10.49 -7.11 -24.32
N GLY A 644 -10.27 -7.69 -25.49
CA GLY A 644 -8.96 -8.16 -25.94
C GLY A 644 -8.06 -7.07 -26.52
N ALA A 645 -8.55 -5.84 -26.75
CA ALA A 645 -7.82 -4.79 -27.46
C ALA A 645 -6.51 -4.38 -26.79
N THR A 646 -6.42 -4.53 -25.47
CA THR A 646 -5.25 -4.13 -24.67
C THR A 646 -4.23 -5.25 -24.53
N SER A 647 -4.59 -6.50 -24.84
CA SER A 647 -3.69 -7.64 -24.78
C SER A 647 -2.69 -7.64 -25.94
N THR A 648 -1.44 -8.04 -25.67
CA THR A 648 -0.41 -8.19 -26.72
C THR A 648 -0.52 -9.52 -27.48
N ASN A 649 -1.31 -10.46 -26.98
CA ASN A 649 -1.56 -11.78 -27.55
C ASN A 649 -2.94 -12.32 -27.10
N PRO A 650 -4.05 -11.63 -27.43
CA PRO A 650 -5.39 -12.12 -27.12
C PRO A 650 -5.63 -13.45 -27.84
N HIS A 651 -6.44 -14.32 -27.24
CA HIS A 651 -6.92 -15.54 -27.90
C HIS A 651 -8.44 -15.56 -27.93
N CYS A 652 -9.09 -15.87 -26.80
CA CYS A 652 -10.54 -15.91 -26.75
C CYS A 652 -11.12 -15.07 -25.62
N GLY A 653 -12.27 -14.43 -25.87
CA GLY A 653 -13.01 -13.75 -24.80
C GLY A 653 -13.54 -14.79 -23.81
N ILE A 654 -14.24 -15.80 -24.32
CA ILE A 654 -14.74 -16.93 -23.55
C ILE A 654 -14.35 -18.24 -24.22
N GLY A 655 -13.63 -19.12 -23.52
CA GLY A 655 -13.30 -20.48 -23.95
C GLY A 655 -14.10 -21.51 -23.18
N VAL A 656 -14.76 -22.45 -23.88
CA VAL A 656 -15.53 -23.54 -23.27
C VAL A 656 -15.03 -24.89 -23.78
N ASP A 657 -14.19 -25.52 -22.96
CA ASP A 657 -13.53 -26.79 -23.25
C ASP A 657 -14.39 -28.00 -22.91
N THR A 658 -15.17 -27.91 -21.83
CA THR A 658 -16.21 -28.87 -21.48
C THR A 658 -17.38 -28.15 -20.84
N SER A 659 -18.61 -28.51 -21.24
CA SER A 659 -19.84 -27.94 -20.68
C SER A 659 -20.78 -29.03 -20.20
N LEU A 660 -21.36 -28.83 -19.02
CA LEU A 660 -22.54 -29.57 -18.54
C LEU A 660 -23.84 -28.78 -18.77
N GLY A 661 -23.73 -27.59 -19.37
CA GLY A 661 -24.75 -26.55 -19.49
C GLY A 661 -24.10 -25.17 -19.27
N THR A 662 -23.76 -24.43 -20.32
CA THR A 662 -23.15 -23.09 -20.20
C THR A 662 -24.00 -22.08 -20.92
N GLU A 663 -24.46 -21.07 -20.17
CA GLU A 663 -25.28 -19.98 -20.68
C GLU A 663 -24.44 -18.70 -20.70
N ILE A 664 -24.30 -18.10 -21.89
CA ILE A 664 -23.53 -16.87 -22.12
C ILE A 664 -24.51 -15.81 -22.58
N ILE A 665 -24.84 -14.87 -21.69
CA ILE A 665 -25.96 -13.94 -21.91
C ILE A 665 -25.58 -12.49 -21.55
N GLU A 666 -26.01 -11.50 -22.30
CA GLU A 666 -25.83 -10.07 -21.96
C GLU A 666 -24.37 -9.63 -21.78
N ASN A 667 -23.40 -10.27 -22.45
CA ASN A 667 -21.99 -9.89 -22.36
C ASN A 667 -21.54 -8.99 -23.52
N ASP A 668 -20.61 -8.09 -23.22
CA ASP A 668 -19.83 -7.31 -24.19
C ASP A 668 -18.48 -8.03 -24.44
N ILE A 669 -18.39 -8.77 -25.55
CA ILE A 669 -17.21 -9.59 -25.88
C ILE A 669 -16.54 -9.01 -27.12
N ILE A 670 -15.47 -8.25 -26.90
CA ILE A 670 -14.92 -7.35 -27.91
C ILE A 670 -13.42 -7.48 -28.13
N ASN A 671 -12.99 -7.27 -29.37
CA ASN A 671 -11.59 -7.15 -29.78
C ASN A 671 -10.68 -8.36 -29.42
N ASN A 672 -11.23 -9.56 -29.28
CA ASN A 672 -10.47 -10.80 -29.11
C ASN A 672 -10.14 -11.43 -30.47
N ASP A 673 -9.28 -12.44 -30.54
CA ASP A 673 -9.17 -13.20 -31.80
C ASP A 673 -10.46 -14.00 -32.05
N ILE A 674 -10.93 -14.70 -31.02
CA ILE A 674 -12.22 -15.39 -31.01
C ILE A 674 -13.08 -14.81 -29.88
N GLY A 675 -14.32 -14.40 -30.15
CA GLY A 675 -15.23 -13.95 -29.10
C GLY A 675 -15.56 -15.11 -28.14
N ILE A 676 -16.21 -16.15 -28.67
CA ILE A 676 -16.56 -17.37 -27.93
C ILE A 676 -16.02 -18.60 -28.67
N GLU A 677 -15.21 -19.42 -28.00
CA GLU A 677 -14.62 -20.65 -28.52
C GLU A 677 -15.23 -21.88 -27.84
N VAL A 678 -15.74 -22.84 -28.62
CA VAL A 678 -16.48 -23.99 -28.09
C VAL A 678 -15.96 -25.33 -28.63
N PHE A 679 -15.61 -26.24 -27.72
CA PHE A 679 -15.16 -27.59 -28.06
C PHE A 679 -16.18 -28.70 -27.76
N GLN A 680 -17.24 -28.43 -26.96
CA GLN A 680 -18.23 -29.43 -26.53
C GLN A 680 -19.69 -28.96 -26.67
N THR A 681 -20.65 -29.89 -26.59
CA THR A 681 -22.09 -29.58 -26.66
C THR A 681 -22.62 -28.94 -25.37
N GLY A 682 -23.77 -28.28 -25.44
CA GLY A 682 -24.47 -27.75 -24.25
C GLY A 682 -24.22 -26.27 -23.97
N VAL A 683 -23.70 -25.53 -24.96
CA VAL A 683 -23.49 -24.08 -24.88
C VAL A 683 -24.61 -23.34 -25.58
N VAL A 684 -25.19 -22.37 -24.87
CA VAL A 684 -26.15 -21.39 -25.38
C VAL A 684 -25.54 -20.00 -25.22
N ALA A 685 -25.56 -19.21 -26.29
CA ALA A 685 -25.04 -17.85 -26.27
C ALA A 685 -26.10 -16.91 -26.84
N HIS A 686 -26.85 -16.19 -26.02
CA HIS A 686 -27.92 -15.29 -26.49
C HIS A 686 -27.69 -13.89 -25.98
N TYR A 687 -28.14 -12.87 -26.71
CA TYR A 687 -28.04 -11.49 -26.26
C TYR A 687 -26.62 -11.09 -25.87
N ASN A 688 -25.61 -11.36 -26.70
CA ASN A 688 -24.26 -10.82 -26.49
C ASN A 688 -23.92 -9.82 -27.59
N ASN A 689 -23.08 -8.85 -27.26
CA ASN A 689 -22.45 -7.95 -28.21
C ASN A 689 -21.09 -8.53 -28.62
N LEU A 690 -20.98 -8.99 -29.87
CA LEU A 690 -19.77 -9.58 -30.43
C LEU A 690 -19.15 -8.61 -31.44
N CYS A 691 -18.16 -7.84 -31.00
CA CYS A 691 -17.61 -6.72 -31.80
C CYS A 691 -16.09 -6.72 -31.90
N GLY A 692 -15.54 -6.34 -33.05
CA GLY A 692 -14.09 -6.21 -33.23
C GLY A 692 -13.29 -7.52 -33.16
N ASN A 693 -13.93 -8.68 -32.92
CA ASN A 693 -13.24 -9.96 -32.85
C ASN A 693 -12.65 -10.35 -34.23
N THR A 694 -11.37 -10.72 -34.28
CA THR A 694 -10.59 -10.71 -35.54
C THR A 694 -10.72 -11.98 -36.38
N GLU A 695 -10.85 -13.15 -35.76
CA GLU A 695 -11.05 -14.43 -36.43
C GLU A 695 -12.52 -14.83 -36.47
N TYR A 696 -13.18 -14.89 -35.31
CA TYR A 696 -14.59 -15.27 -35.19
C TYR A 696 -15.27 -14.53 -34.03
N GLY A 697 -16.54 -14.16 -34.19
CA GLY A 697 -17.40 -13.85 -33.04
C GLY A 697 -17.69 -15.11 -32.24
N ILE A 698 -18.08 -16.19 -32.91
CA ILE A 698 -18.22 -17.52 -32.29
C ILE A 698 -17.60 -18.57 -33.20
N TRP A 699 -16.74 -19.40 -32.62
CA TRP A 699 -16.17 -20.57 -33.28
C TRP A 699 -16.52 -21.84 -32.50
N SER A 700 -16.90 -22.88 -33.23
CA SER A 700 -17.13 -24.22 -32.70
C SER A 700 -16.42 -25.30 -33.52
N ALA A 701 -15.73 -26.20 -32.80
CA ALA A 701 -14.98 -27.34 -33.34
C ALA A 701 -15.84 -28.47 -33.93
N GLY A 702 -17.16 -28.40 -33.81
CA GLY A 702 -18.05 -29.51 -34.15
C GLY A 702 -19.47 -29.43 -33.57
N PRO A 703 -19.66 -29.14 -32.26
CA PRO A 703 -20.99 -29.08 -31.67
C PRO A 703 -21.77 -27.86 -32.15
N VAL A 704 -23.09 -28.01 -32.32
CA VAL A 704 -23.93 -26.87 -32.70
C VAL A 704 -24.13 -25.96 -31.49
N VAL A 705 -23.76 -24.69 -31.61
CA VAL A 705 -24.01 -23.64 -30.61
C VAL A 705 -25.31 -22.93 -30.94
N ASP A 706 -26.25 -22.88 -29.99
CA ASP A 706 -27.43 -22.03 -30.11
C ASP A 706 -27.02 -20.58 -29.82
N ALA A 707 -26.90 -19.79 -30.88
CA ALA A 707 -26.36 -18.43 -30.86
C ALA A 707 -27.34 -17.39 -31.43
N VAL A 708 -28.64 -17.65 -31.32
CA VAL A 708 -29.65 -16.69 -31.79
C VAL A 708 -29.68 -15.45 -30.91
N ASN A 709 -30.21 -14.35 -31.45
CA ASN A 709 -30.38 -13.09 -30.74
C ASN A 709 -29.08 -12.50 -30.17
N ASN A 710 -27.94 -12.69 -30.85
CA ASN A 710 -26.72 -11.89 -30.58
C ASN A 710 -26.62 -10.71 -31.55
N TYR A 711 -25.88 -9.67 -31.15
CA TYR A 711 -25.47 -8.59 -32.03
C TYR A 711 -24.04 -8.82 -32.52
N TRP A 712 -23.84 -8.76 -33.84
CA TRP A 712 -22.59 -9.16 -34.51
C TRP A 712 -21.74 -7.96 -34.98
N CYS A 713 -21.82 -6.83 -34.28
CA CYS A 713 -21.18 -5.54 -34.65
C CYS A 713 -21.68 -4.90 -35.93
N HIS A 714 -22.70 -5.48 -36.57
CA HIS A 714 -23.30 -4.93 -37.77
C HIS A 714 -24.76 -5.38 -37.90
N PRO A 715 -25.70 -4.48 -38.28
CA PRO A 715 -27.11 -4.84 -38.41
C PRO A 715 -27.37 -6.00 -39.37
N SER A 716 -26.51 -6.18 -40.37
CA SER A 716 -26.63 -7.24 -41.39
C SER A 716 -26.43 -8.67 -40.88
N GLY A 717 -26.02 -8.84 -39.62
CA GLY A 717 -25.68 -10.12 -39.03
C GLY A 717 -24.23 -10.55 -39.30
N PRO A 718 -23.85 -11.75 -38.86
CA PRO A 718 -22.48 -12.23 -38.89
C PRO A 718 -21.97 -12.45 -40.32
N HIS A 719 -20.66 -12.42 -40.51
CA HIS A 719 -20.05 -12.70 -41.79
C HIS A 719 -20.05 -14.20 -42.11
N HIS A 720 -21.11 -14.66 -42.78
CA HIS A 720 -21.26 -16.00 -43.36
C HIS A 720 -22.00 -15.92 -44.71
N SER A 721 -21.51 -15.06 -45.62
CA SER A 721 -22.04 -14.78 -46.98
C SER A 721 -23.59 -14.70 -47.08
N PRO A 722 -24.24 -13.52 -46.81
CA PRO A 722 -23.73 -12.19 -47.15
C PRO A 722 -23.69 -11.12 -46.02
N GLY A 723 -23.48 -11.49 -44.75
CA GLY A 723 -23.35 -10.51 -43.66
C GLY A 723 -21.99 -9.78 -43.60
N LEU A 724 -21.97 -8.59 -42.99
CA LEU A 724 -20.79 -7.72 -42.80
C LEU A 724 -20.33 -7.63 -41.33
N GLY A 725 -20.98 -8.35 -40.41
CA GLY A 725 -20.58 -8.40 -39.00
C GLY A 725 -19.34 -9.25 -38.78
N VAL A 726 -19.06 -9.62 -37.53
CA VAL A 726 -17.94 -10.53 -37.21
C VAL A 726 -18.19 -11.95 -37.76
N PRO A 727 -17.15 -12.72 -38.14
CA PRO A 727 -17.32 -14.06 -38.73
C PRO A 727 -17.87 -15.09 -37.74
N VAL A 728 -18.48 -16.16 -38.26
CA VAL A 728 -18.92 -17.33 -37.47
C VAL A 728 -18.49 -18.62 -38.15
N SER A 729 -18.26 -19.68 -37.38
CA SER A 729 -18.02 -21.02 -37.96
C SER A 729 -19.32 -21.70 -38.39
N ASP A 730 -19.20 -22.81 -39.14
CA ASP A 730 -20.36 -23.52 -39.72
C ASP A 730 -21.32 -24.14 -38.68
N ASN A 731 -20.87 -24.35 -37.44
CA ASN A 731 -21.65 -25.01 -36.38
C ASN A 731 -22.31 -24.00 -35.42
N VAL A 732 -22.69 -22.82 -35.91
CA VAL A 732 -23.29 -21.74 -35.10
C VAL A 732 -24.67 -21.39 -35.64
N LEU A 733 -25.72 -21.52 -34.80
CA LEU A 733 -27.08 -21.11 -35.14
C LEU A 733 -27.29 -19.64 -34.75
N TYR A 734 -27.12 -18.73 -35.71
CA TYR A 734 -27.14 -17.28 -35.43
C TYR A 734 -28.38 -16.55 -35.93
N ASN A 735 -29.31 -17.21 -36.63
CA ASN A 735 -30.53 -16.59 -37.19
C ASN A 735 -31.75 -17.04 -36.37
N PRO A 736 -32.52 -16.12 -35.78
CA PRO A 736 -32.44 -14.66 -35.89
C PRO A 736 -31.27 -14.02 -35.12
N TRP A 737 -30.81 -12.84 -35.54
CA TRP A 737 -29.83 -12.00 -34.81
C TRP A 737 -30.42 -10.64 -34.41
N LEU A 738 -29.74 -9.91 -33.52
CA LEU A 738 -30.15 -8.55 -33.13
C LEU A 738 -29.72 -7.51 -34.16
N LEU A 739 -30.60 -6.55 -34.45
CA LEU A 739 -30.32 -5.51 -35.46
C LEU A 739 -29.53 -4.31 -34.89
N GLU A 740 -29.46 -4.21 -33.57
CA GLU A 740 -28.81 -3.15 -32.81
C GLU A 740 -28.05 -3.74 -31.61
N PRO A 741 -27.00 -3.08 -31.12
CA PRO A 741 -26.27 -3.54 -29.95
C PRO A 741 -27.16 -3.50 -28.72
N LEU A 742 -26.86 -4.39 -27.77
CA LEU A 742 -27.40 -4.30 -26.43
C LEU A 742 -26.84 -3.09 -25.72
N VAL A 743 -27.68 -2.47 -24.91
CA VAL A 743 -27.30 -1.37 -24.04
C VAL A 743 -27.41 -1.87 -22.61
N PRO A 744 -26.32 -1.86 -21.82
CA PRO A 744 -26.36 -2.29 -20.42
C PRO A 744 -27.49 -1.61 -19.64
N GLY A 745 -28.26 -2.41 -18.89
CA GLY A 745 -29.40 -1.93 -18.09
C GLY A 745 -30.67 -1.57 -18.88
N ALA A 746 -30.68 -1.68 -20.21
CA ALA A 746 -31.89 -1.50 -21.01
C ALA A 746 -32.71 -2.81 -21.11
N PRO A 747 -34.04 -2.73 -21.34
CA PRO A 747 -34.83 -3.92 -21.64
C PRO A 747 -34.29 -4.67 -22.85
N LEU A 748 -34.37 -6.00 -22.82
CA LEU A 748 -33.96 -6.83 -23.95
C LEU A 748 -34.61 -6.36 -25.26
N PRO A 749 -33.84 -6.26 -26.36
CA PRO A 749 -34.34 -5.82 -27.65
C PRO A 749 -35.44 -6.76 -28.17
N THR A 750 -36.21 -6.24 -29.13
CA THR A 750 -37.21 -7.06 -29.81
C THR A 750 -36.53 -8.21 -30.54
N THR A 751 -36.94 -9.44 -30.23
CA THR A 751 -36.53 -10.62 -30.98
C THR A 751 -37.41 -10.81 -32.22
N PHE A 752 -36.82 -11.42 -33.24
CA PHE A 752 -37.48 -11.70 -34.50
C PHE A 752 -37.69 -13.20 -34.65
N GLU A 753 -38.62 -13.61 -35.51
CA GLU A 753 -38.73 -15.02 -35.89
C GLU A 753 -37.74 -15.37 -37.02
N LYS A 754 -37.31 -14.34 -37.77
CA LYS A 754 -36.30 -14.46 -38.81
C LYS A 754 -35.63 -13.12 -39.07
N THR A 755 -34.33 -13.14 -39.34
CA THR A 755 -33.61 -11.99 -39.88
C THR A 755 -33.09 -12.28 -41.28
N LEU A 756 -33.14 -11.27 -42.14
CA LEU A 756 -32.62 -11.31 -43.51
C LEU A 756 -31.55 -10.24 -43.68
N THR A 757 -30.41 -10.63 -44.23
CA THR A 757 -29.32 -9.73 -44.57
C THR A 757 -29.66 -8.86 -45.78
N LEU A 758 -29.37 -7.56 -45.70
CA LEU A 758 -29.44 -6.61 -46.80
C LEU A 758 -28.03 -6.19 -47.21
N ASN A 759 -27.68 -6.45 -48.47
CA ASN A 759 -26.40 -6.08 -49.04
C ASN A 759 -26.28 -4.57 -49.25
N ILE A 760 -25.03 -4.08 -49.30
CA ILE A 760 -24.71 -2.75 -49.84
C ILE A 760 -25.26 -2.67 -51.27
N GLY A 761 -26.02 -1.61 -51.56
CA GLY A 761 -26.76 -1.48 -52.81
C GLY A 761 -28.16 -2.10 -52.70
N TRP A 762 -28.64 -2.69 -53.80
CA TRP A 762 -30.00 -3.22 -53.87
C TRP A 762 -30.07 -4.69 -53.49
N THR A 763 -30.99 -5.03 -52.59
CA THR A 763 -31.36 -6.38 -52.18
C THR A 763 -32.81 -6.64 -52.55
N LEU A 764 -33.08 -7.82 -53.11
CA LEU A 764 -34.44 -8.30 -53.34
C LEU A 764 -34.88 -9.15 -52.14
N VAL A 765 -36.02 -8.83 -51.56
CA VAL A 765 -36.55 -9.51 -50.37
C VAL A 765 -37.94 -10.05 -50.64
N SER A 766 -38.16 -11.32 -50.30
CA SER A 766 -39.47 -12.01 -50.34
C SER A 766 -39.63 -12.81 -49.06
N THR A 767 -40.84 -12.91 -48.52
CA THR A 767 -41.14 -13.80 -47.38
C THR A 767 -41.97 -15.01 -47.80
N ASP A 768 -41.90 -16.04 -46.98
CA ASP A 768 -42.68 -17.29 -47.05
C ASP A 768 -44.01 -17.20 -46.31
N ASN A 769 -44.11 -16.33 -45.31
CA ASN A 769 -45.32 -16.06 -44.54
C ASN A 769 -45.57 -14.56 -44.38
N TRP A 770 -46.81 -14.25 -44.03
CA TRP A 770 -47.25 -12.89 -43.79
C TRP A 770 -46.57 -12.29 -42.59
N ILE A 771 -46.11 -11.05 -42.75
CA ILE A 771 -45.42 -10.32 -41.69
C ILE A 771 -46.43 -9.50 -40.88
N ASP A 772 -46.11 -9.24 -39.61
CA ASP A 772 -46.76 -8.22 -38.81
C ASP A 772 -46.13 -6.85 -39.16
N PRO A 773 -46.81 -6.00 -39.95
CA PRO A 773 -46.23 -4.75 -40.44
C PRO A 773 -45.91 -3.76 -39.31
N ALA A 774 -46.52 -3.92 -38.13
CA ALA A 774 -46.25 -3.06 -36.98
C ALA A 774 -44.97 -3.45 -36.23
N LYS A 775 -44.43 -4.65 -36.47
CA LYS A 775 -43.28 -5.20 -35.74
C LYS A 775 -42.10 -5.59 -36.63
N THR A 776 -42.28 -5.65 -37.94
CA THR A 776 -41.17 -5.78 -38.88
C THR A 776 -40.33 -4.51 -38.92
N VAL A 777 -39.02 -4.65 -38.73
CA VAL A 777 -38.07 -3.53 -38.66
C VAL A 777 -37.00 -3.68 -39.73
N GLY A 778 -36.77 -2.63 -40.51
CA GLY A 778 -35.66 -2.56 -41.46
C GLY A 778 -34.59 -1.57 -40.98
N VAL A 779 -33.35 -2.04 -40.83
CA VAL A 779 -32.20 -1.21 -40.42
C VAL A 779 -31.25 -1.03 -41.61
N GLY A 780 -30.73 0.19 -41.78
CA GLY A 780 -29.86 0.56 -42.91
C GLY A 780 -30.59 0.79 -44.24
N VAL A 781 -31.93 0.76 -44.23
CA VAL A 781 -32.78 0.96 -45.41
C VAL A 781 -32.91 2.43 -45.72
N ILE A 782 -32.39 2.85 -46.89
CA ILE A 782 -32.52 4.25 -47.36
C ILE A 782 -33.63 4.41 -48.40
N LEU A 783 -33.93 3.36 -49.15
CA LEU A 783 -35.02 3.30 -50.13
C LEU A 783 -35.60 1.90 -50.10
N ALA A 784 -36.91 1.78 -50.17
CA ALA A 784 -37.56 0.50 -50.43
C ALA A 784 -38.64 0.71 -51.48
N TYR A 785 -38.68 -0.16 -52.48
CA TYR A 785 -39.60 -0.04 -53.61
C TYR A 785 -40.33 -1.34 -53.86
N ASN A 786 -41.63 -1.22 -54.06
CA ASN A 786 -42.43 -2.27 -54.67
C ASN A 786 -42.67 -1.88 -56.12
N TYR A 787 -42.55 -2.86 -57.02
CA TYR A 787 -43.08 -2.68 -58.35
C TYR A 787 -44.60 -2.91 -58.27
N ILE A 788 -45.37 -1.83 -58.42
CA ILE A 788 -46.83 -1.88 -58.56
C ILE A 788 -47.13 -1.77 -60.04
N PRO A 789 -47.79 -2.75 -60.65
CA PRO A 789 -48.02 -2.68 -62.07
C PRO A 789 -49.03 -1.54 -62.38
N ASP A 790 -48.90 -0.90 -63.55
CA ASP A 790 -49.49 0.40 -63.94
C ASP A 790 -48.90 1.65 -63.24
N ASP A 791 -48.56 1.56 -61.95
CA ASP A 791 -47.98 2.67 -61.18
C ASP A 791 -46.43 2.71 -61.25
N GLY A 792 -45.80 1.63 -61.72
CA GLY A 792 -44.36 1.46 -61.82
C GLY A 792 -43.70 1.24 -60.46
N TRP A 793 -42.50 1.78 -60.29
CA TRP A 793 -41.78 1.68 -59.03
C TRP A 793 -42.36 2.65 -58.01
N VAL A 794 -43.00 2.11 -56.97
CA VAL A 794 -43.60 2.87 -55.87
C VAL A 794 -42.75 2.70 -54.62
N GLU A 795 -42.35 3.82 -54.04
CA GLU A 795 -41.60 3.83 -52.78
C GLU A 795 -42.52 3.39 -51.63
N VAL A 796 -42.05 2.45 -50.83
CA VAL A 796 -42.78 1.82 -49.71
C VAL A 796 -41.87 1.69 -48.50
N THR A 797 -42.41 1.20 -47.39
CA THR A 797 -41.60 0.78 -46.23
C THR A 797 -41.44 -0.74 -46.21
N PRO A 798 -40.45 -1.30 -45.49
CA PRO A 798 -40.29 -2.75 -45.39
C PRO A 798 -41.49 -3.51 -44.82
N ALA A 799 -42.36 -2.83 -44.07
CA ALA A 799 -43.62 -3.35 -43.56
C ALA A 799 -44.65 -3.68 -44.66
N ALA A 800 -44.45 -3.23 -45.91
CA ALA A 800 -45.32 -3.56 -47.03
C ALA A 800 -45.06 -4.94 -47.65
N LEU A 801 -44.05 -5.67 -47.16
CA LEU A 801 -43.68 -6.98 -47.68
C LEU A 801 -44.70 -8.04 -47.24
N VAL A 802 -45.20 -8.84 -48.19
CA VAL A 802 -46.15 -9.93 -47.95
C VAL A 802 -45.69 -11.17 -48.71
N PRO A 803 -46.24 -12.37 -48.46
CA PRO A 803 -45.86 -13.56 -49.21
C PRO A 803 -46.06 -13.32 -50.70
N VAL A 804 -45.14 -13.81 -51.52
CA VAL A 804 -45.09 -13.66 -52.98
C VAL A 804 -44.81 -12.24 -53.50
N ASP A 805 -44.85 -11.22 -52.65
CA ASP A 805 -44.38 -9.88 -52.98
C ASP A 805 -42.87 -9.80 -52.87
N ALA A 806 -42.29 -8.96 -53.72
CA ALA A 806 -40.87 -8.70 -53.75
C ALA A 806 -40.62 -7.23 -53.46
N LEU A 807 -39.83 -6.99 -52.41
CA LEU A 807 -39.40 -5.68 -52.00
C LEU A 807 -37.96 -5.46 -52.46
N TYR A 808 -37.72 -4.36 -53.15
CA TYR A 808 -36.38 -3.94 -53.54
C TYR A 808 -35.90 -2.94 -52.52
N VAL A 809 -34.94 -3.35 -51.70
CA VAL A 809 -34.44 -2.56 -50.60
C VAL A 809 -33.03 -2.08 -50.94
N LYS A 810 -32.80 -0.78 -50.88
CA LYS A 810 -31.45 -0.20 -51.03
C LYS A 810 -30.86 0.14 -49.68
N THR A 811 -29.62 -0.26 -49.45
CA THR A 811 -28.79 0.19 -48.33
C THR A 811 -27.50 0.83 -48.86
N GLU A 812 -26.89 1.72 -48.08
CA GLU A 812 -25.58 2.32 -48.42
C GLU A 812 -24.41 1.62 -47.74
N VAL A 813 -24.65 1.07 -46.54
CA VAL A 813 -23.63 0.45 -45.69
C VAL A 813 -23.92 -1.03 -45.37
N GLY A 814 -24.94 -1.61 -46.01
CA GLY A 814 -25.50 -2.90 -45.59
C GLY A 814 -26.53 -2.71 -44.47
N GLY A 815 -27.35 -3.72 -44.24
CA GLY A 815 -28.43 -3.64 -43.28
C GLY A 815 -29.12 -4.98 -43.07
N ALA A 816 -30.28 -4.96 -42.44
CA ALA A 816 -31.09 -6.17 -42.26
C ALA A 816 -32.58 -5.85 -42.17
N LEU A 817 -33.38 -6.89 -42.41
CA LEU A 817 -34.80 -6.92 -42.13
C LEU A 817 -35.08 -7.94 -41.02
N GLY A 818 -35.61 -7.47 -39.89
CA GLY A 818 -36.14 -8.32 -38.82
C GLY A 818 -37.62 -8.58 -39.04
N ILE A 819 -37.99 -9.85 -39.14
CA ILE A 819 -39.34 -10.31 -39.50
C ILE A 819 -40.01 -10.96 -38.29
N ILE A 820 -41.22 -10.51 -38.00
CA ILE A 820 -42.18 -11.19 -37.13
C ILE A 820 -43.37 -11.54 -38.03
N TYR A 821 -43.75 -12.80 -38.07
CA TYR A 821 -44.90 -13.26 -38.84
C TYR A 821 -46.20 -12.97 -38.10
N SER A 822 -47.26 -12.70 -38.85
CA SER A 822 -48.59 -12.47 -38.29
C SER A 822 -49.18 -13.80 -37.81
N GLY A 823 -49.49 -13.93 -36.52
CA GLY A 823 -50.06 -15.17 -35.93
C GLY A 823 -51.53 -15.45 -36.28
N GLY A 824 -52.24 -14.52 -36.92
CA GLY A 824 -53.54 -14.80 -37.53
C GLY A 824 -53.31 -15.29 -38.94
N TYR A 825 -53.86 -16.46 -39.33
CA TYR A 825 -53.96 -16.81 -40.74
C TYR A 825 -54.68 -15.67 -41.47
N PRO A 826 -54.01 -14.86 -42.29
CA PRO A 826 -54.76 -14.06 -43.22
C PRO A 826 -55.40 -15.03 -44.21
N ALA A 827 -56.59 -14.69 -44.68
CA ALA A 827 -57.09 -15.32 -45.90
C ALA A 827 -55.99 -15.26 -46.97
N PRO A 828 -55.84 -16.28 -47.83
CA PRO A 828 -54.84 -16.22 -48.91
C PRO A 828 -54.93 -14.88 -49.63
N SER A 829 -53.85 -14.09 -49.64
CA SER A 829 -53.78 -12.91 -50.49
C SER A 829 -53.70 -13.36 -51.92
N SER A 830 -54.73 -13.03 -52.66
CA SER A 830 -54.59 -12.82 -54.10
C SER A 830 -54.05 -11.41 -54.33
N LYS A 831 -52.99 -11.26 -55.11
CA LYS A 831 -52.57 -9.97 -55.69
C LYS A 831 -52.87 -9.96 -57.17
N ASP A 832 -53.42 -8.86 -57.65
CA ASP A 832 -53.72 -8.61 -59.07
C ASP A 832 -52.44 -8.20 -59.80
N LEU A 833 -51.90 -9.08 -60.63
CA LEU A 833 -50.95 -8.74 -61.70
C LEU A 833 -51.64 -7.81 -62.70
N LYS A 834 -50.91 -6.86 -63.29
CA LYS A 834 -51.44 -6.03 -64.40
C LYS A 834 -50.74 -6.33 -65.72
N ALA A 835 -51.33 -5.87 -66.80
CA ALA A 835 -50.74 -5.85 -68.13
C ALA A 835 -49.39 -5.10 -68.09
N GLY A 836 -48.34 -5.71 -68.64
CA GLY A 836 -46.98 -5.20 -68.53
C GLY A 836 -46.06 -6.11 -67.73
N TRP A 837 -44.84 -5.63 -67.46
CA TRP A 837 -43.88 -6.36 -66.62
C TRP A 837 -44.35 -6.38 -65.17
N ASN A 838 -44.22 -7.50 -64.48
CA ASN A 838 -44.45 -7.66 -63.04
C ASN A 838 -43.26 -8.47 -62.51
N LEU A 839 -42.74 -8.15 -61.33
CA LEU A 839 -41.81 -9.07 -60.66
C LEU A 839 -42.60 -10.05 -59.79
N ILE A 840 -42.30 -11.33 -59.92
CA ILE A 840 -42.85 -12.39 -59.08
C ILE A 840 -41.71 -13.22 -58.47
N SER A 841 -42.01 -13.87 -57.34
CA SER A 841 -41.22 -14.97 -56.79
C SER A 841 -41.77 -16.32 -57.29
N SER A 842 -40.97 -17.38 -57.26
CA SER A 842 -41.44 -18.72 -57.68
C SER A 842 -42.41 -19.36 -56.69
N ALA A 843 -42.51 -18.86 -55.45
CA ALA A 843 -43.46 -19.28 -54.42
C ALA A 843 -43.49 -20.80 -54.10
N THR A 844 -42.47 -21.59 -54.51
CA THR A 844 -42.39 -23.03 -54.22
C THR A 844 -41.11 -23.42 -53.50
N ALA A 845 -41.22 -24.25 -52.47
CA ALA A 845 -40.10 -24.72 -51.64
C ALA A 845 -39.23 -25.82 -52.27
N THR A 846 -39.60 -26.36 -53.44
CA THR A 846 -38.78 -27.32 -54.18
C THR A 846 -38.58 -26.83 -55.62
N ILE A 847 -37.61 -27.43 -56.32
CA ILE A 847 -37.35 -27.31 -57.76
C ILE A 847 -38.64 -27.73 -58.49
N GLY A 848 -39.60 -26.81 -58.52
CA GLY A 848 -40.88 -26.94 -59.18
C GLY A 848 -40.64 -26.69 -60.65
N ASN A 849 -41.14 -27.62 -61.47
CA ASN A 849 -41.19 -27.41 -62.91
C ASN A 849 -41.87 -26.06 -63.18
N ALA A 850 -41.15 -25.16 -63.84
CA ALA A 850 -41.54 -23.77 -64.05
C ALA A 850 -42.93 -23.66 -64.68
N ARG A 851 -43.28 -24.65 -65.50
CA ARG A 851 -44.60 -24.78 -66.09
C ARG A 851 -45.72 -24.93 -65.06
N ALA A 852 -45.51 -25.72 -64.00
CA ALA A 852 -46.52 -25.94 -62.96
C ALA A 852 -46.69 -24.67 -62.12
N VAL A 853 -45.58 -24.11 -61.67
CA VAL A 853 -45.52 -22.87 -60.87
C VAL A 853 -46.20 -21.70 -61.59
N LEU A 854 -45.89 -21.53 -62.88
CA LEU A 854 -46.42 -20.42 -63.68
C LEU A 854 -47.74 -20.77 -64.35
N SER A 855 -48.25 -22.01 -64.26
CA SER A 855 -49.50 -22.41 -64.93
C SER A 855 -50.71 -21.55 -64.59
N PRO A 856 -50.86 -21.03 -63.36
CA PRO A 856 -51.93 -20.08 -63.05
C PRO A 856 -51.80 -18.79 -63.85
N LEU A 857 -50.63 -18.45 -64.40
CA LEU A 857 -50.40 -17.21 -65.15
C LEU A 857 -50.54 -17.39 -66.67
N ARG A 858 -50.55 -18.63 -67.18
CA ARG A 858 -50.47 -18.90 -68.62
C ARG A 858 -51.68 -18.39 -69.41
N TYR A 859 -52.88 -18.71 -68.95
CA TYR A 859 -54.10 -18.45 -69.70
C TYR A 859 -54.96 -17.46 -68.94
N ILE A 860 -55.48 -16.47 -69.66
CA ILE A 860 -56.42 -15.47 -69.16
C ILE A 860 -57.55 -15.31 -70.16
N ASP A 861 -58.71 -14.91 -69.67
CA ASP A 861 -59.83 -14.57 -70.53
C ASP A 861 -59.66 -13.12 -70.99
N VAL A 862 -59.51 -12.90 -72.30
CA VAL A 862 -59.43 -11.57 -72.92
C VAL A 862 -60.71 -11.36 -73.72
N GLY A 863 -61.73 -10.77 -73.08
CA GLY A 863 -63.08 -10.72 -73.64
C GLY A 863 -63.76 -12.09 -73.60
N GLU A 864 -64.30 -12.57 -74.73
CA GLU A 864 -64.93 -13.90 -74.85
C GLU A 864 -63.95 -15.01 -75.30
N GLU A 865 -62.66 -14.69 -75.50
CA GLU A 865 -61.63 -15.64 -75.98
C GLU A 865 -60.54 -15.90 -74.92
N GLN A 866 -60.07 -17.16 -74.81
CA GLN A 866 -58.90 -17.50 -73.99
C GLN A 866 -57.61 -17.04 -74.67
N GLY A 867 -56.96 -16.03 -74.09
CA GLY A 867 -55.66 -15.51 -74.51
C GLY A 867 -54.50 -16.05 -73.68
N VAL A 868 -53.26 -15.84 -74.18
CA VAL A 868 -52.04 -16.10 -73.41
C VAL A 868 -51.78 -14.92 -72.48
N GLY A 869 -51.92 -15.15 -71.18
CA GLY A 869 -51.74 -14.14 -70.13
C GLY A 869 -50.27 -13.82 -69.92
N LEU A 870 -49.49 -14.83 -69.54
CA LEU A 870 -48.04 -14.70 -69.44
C LEU A 870 -47.39 -14.76 -70.82
N ALA A 871 -46.82 -13.64 -71.28
CA ALA A 871 -46.25 -13.51 -72.63
C ALA A 871 -44.72 -13.65 -72.65
N THR A 872 -44.07 -13.17 -71.60
CA THR A 872 -42.62 -13.19 -71.48
C THR A 872 -42.21 -13.52 -70.05
N LEU A 873 -41.14 -14.28 -69.87
CA LEU A 873 -40.50 -14.51 -68.58
C LEU A 873 -39.01 -14.23 -68.73
N VAL A 874 -38.49 -13.41 -67.82
CA VAL A 874 -37.10 -13.02 -67.78
C VAL A 874 -36.57 -13.28 -66.40
N SER A 875 -35.46 -14.00 -66.33
CA SER A 875 -34.64 -14.16 -65.14
C SER A 875 -33.22 -13.81 -65.54
N GLN A 876 -32.73 -12.61 -65.18
CA GLN A 876 -31.42 -12.15 -65.68
C GLN A 876 -30.67 -11.24 -64.71
N GLY A 877 -29.34 -11.23 -64.86
CA GLY A 877 -28.45 -10.33 -64.11
C GLY A 877 -28.35 -10.70 -62.63
N ASN A 878 -28.06 -9.72 -61.77
CA ASN A 878 -27.84 -9.90 -60.33
C ASN A 878 -29.08 -10.41 -59.55
N TYR A 879 -30.24 -10.49 -60.21
CA TYR A 879 -31.48 -11.03 -59.66
C TYR A 879 -31.63 -12.54 -59.91
N ASN A 880 -30.80 -13.13 -60.77
CA ASN A 880 -30.80 -14.55 -61.06
C ASN A 880 -29.50 -15.18 -60.55
N GLN A 881 -29.47 -15.43 -59.25
CA GLN A 881 -28.26 -15.83 -58.52
C GLN A 881 -28.03 -17.34 -58.55
N HIS A 882 -29.07 -18.12 -58.88
CA HIS A 882 -29.05 -19.57 -58.75
C HIS A 882 -29.47 -20.32 -60.01
N THR A 883 -30.03 -19.66 -61.03
CA THR A 883 -30.22 -20.26 -62.36
C THR A 883 -29.48 -19.48 -63.44
N GLU A 884 -29.24 -20.11 -64.60
CA GLU A 884 -28.66 -19.38 -65.72
C GLU A 884 -29.60 -18.25 -66.14
N SER A 885 -29.04 -17.09 -66.51
CA SER A 885 -29.85 -16.01 -67.05
C SER A 885 -30.60 -16.48 -68.29
N PHE A 886 -31.93 -16.37 -68.26
CA PHE A 886 -32.78 -16.76 -69.37
C PHE A 886 -33.84 -15.71 -69.66
N THR A 887 -34.20 -15.60 -70.93
CA THR A 887 -35.28 -14.74 -71.41
C THR A 887 -36.10 -15.55 -72.39
N LEU A 888 -37.38 -15.71 -72.08
CA LEU A 888 -38.34 -16.39 -72.92
C LEU A 888 -39.30 -15.34 -73.47
N ALA A 889 -38.90 -14.71 -74.58
CA ALA A 889 -39.51 -13.51 -75.14
C ALA A 889 -40.97 -13.70 -75.63
N THR A 890 -41.38 -14.91 -75.96
CA THR A 890 -42.73 -15.22 -76.44
C THR A 890 -43.16 -16.61 -75.96
N PHE A 891 -44.20 -16.70 -75.13
CA PHE A 891 -44.77 -17.98 -74.72
C PHE A 891 -45.74 -18.55 -75.75
N GLY A 892 -45.19 -19.10 -76.84
CA GLY A 892 -45.94 -19.96 -77.73
C GLY A 892 -46.34 -21.28 -77.06
N VAL A 893 -47.19 -22.09 -77.72
CA VAL A 893 -47.56 -23.42 -77.20
C VAL A 893 -46.33 -24.28 -76.94
N GLN A 894 -45.32 -24.25 -77.83
CA GLN A 894 -44.09 -25.03 -77.69
C GLN A 894 -43.19 -24.56 -76.54
N ASP A 895 -42.99 -23.25 -76.37
CA ASP A 895 -42.15 -22.68 -75.29
C ASP A 895 -42.71 -23.02 -73.91
N TRP A 896 -44.04 -23.06 -73.78
CA TRP A 896 -44.67 -23.50 -72.55
C TRP A 896 -44.53 -24.99 -72.26
N PHE A 897 -44.55 -25.83 -73.29
CA PHE A 897 -44.24 -27.25 -73.10
C PHE A 897 -42.77 -27.44 -72.73
N ALA A 898 -41.87 -26.60 -73.25
CA ALA A 898 -40.44 -26.59 -72.93
C ALA A 898 -40.14 -26.06 -71.51
N LEU A 899 -40.93 -25.10 -70.98
CA LEU A 899 -40.92 -24.72 -69.55
C LEU A 899 -41.14 -25.93 -68.64
N GLY A 900 -41.79 -26.98 -69.17
CA GLY A 900 -41.91 -28.30 -68.59
C GLY A 900 -40.56 -28.97 -68.24
N GLN A 901 -39.44 -28.41 -68.67
CA GLN A 901 -38.09 -28.90 -68.41
C GLN A 901 -37.20 -27.84 -67.75
N THR A 902 -37.75 -26.64 -67.50
CA THR A 902 -37.08 -25.56 -66.77
C THR A 902 -37.58 -25.58 -65.33
N THR A 903 -36.70 -25.28 -64.39
CA THR A 903 -37.08 -25.12 -62.99
C THR A 903 -36.98 -23.65 -62.62
N LEU A 904 -37.99 -23.12 -61.92
CA LEU A 904 -37.82 -21.86 -61.22
C LEU A 904 -37.20 -22.10 -59.84
N ASN A 905 -36.09 -21.46 -59.59
CA ASN A 905 -35.47 -21.36 -58.29
C ASN A 905 -36.15 -20.26 -57.45
N PRO A 906 -36.66 -20.56 -56.25
CA PRO A 906 -37.31 -19.59 -55.38
C PRO A 906 -36.47 -18.37 -54.97
N PHE A 907 -35.16 -18.41 -55.21
CA PHE A 907 -34.22 -17.35 -54.86
C PHE A 907 -33.84 -16.45 -56.04
N ASP A 908 -34.33 -16.73 -57.25
CA ASP A 908 -34.19 -15.78 -58.36
C ASP A 908 -35.42 -14.87 -58.48
N GLY A 909 -35.19 -13.63 -58.90
CA GLY A 909 -36.23 -12.69 -59.27
C GLY A 909 -36.72 -12.94 -60.69
N TYR A 910 -38.02 -13.20 -60.83
CA TYR A 910 -38.64 -13.49 -62.12
C TYR A 910 -39.48 -12.32 -62.59
N TRP A 911 -39.04 -11.68 -63.67
CA TRP A 911 -39.85 -10.71 -64.37
C TRP A 911 -40.79 -11.42 -65.32
N VAL A 912 -42.09 -11.26 -65.10
CA VAL A 912 -43.14 -11.77 -65.98
C VAL A 912 -43.81 -10.61 -66.71
N TYR A 913 -43.91 -10.69 -68.04
CA TYR A 913 -44.72 -9.76 -68.81
C TYR A 913 -46.10 -10.36 -69.04
N MET A 914 -47.13 -9.69 -68.54
CA MET A 914 -48.52 -10.06 -68.73
C MET A 914 -49.12 -9.28 -69.91
N ASN A 915 -49.83 -9.95 -70.81
CA ASN A 915 -50.54 -9.29 -71.91
C ASN A 915 -51.85 -8.62 -71.45
N ALA A 916 -52.43 -9.06 -70.33
CA ALA A 916 -53.53 -8.41 -69.63
C ALA A 916 -53.54 -8.79 -68.13
N ASP A 917 -54.22 -7.97 -67.32
CA ASP A 917 -54.30 -8.07 -65.86
C ASP A 917 -54.81 -9.44 -65.37
N LYS A 918 -54.28 -9.95 -64.25
CA LYS A 918 -54.73 -11.19 -63.61
C LYS A 918 -54.43 -11.26 -62.11
N SER A 919 -55.39 -11.68 -61.29
CA SER A 919 -55.15 -12.00 -59.87
C SER A 919 -54.62 -13.41 -59.62
N PHE A 920 -53.80 -13.59 -58.59
CA PHE A 920 -53.50 -14.91 -58.04
C PHE A 920 -54.76 -15.49 -57.38
N GLY A 921 -55.53 -16.30 -58.10
CA GLY A 921 -56.59 -17.08 -57.47
C GLY A 921 -56.02 -18.07 -56.47
N VAL A 922 -56.66 -18.22 -55.31
CA VAL A 922 -56.38 -19.32 -54.36
C VAL A 922 -56.40 -20.62 -55.15
N ILE A 923 -55.29 -21.36 -55.15
CA ILE A 923 -55.28 -22.72 -55.71
C ILE A 923 -56.12 -23.56 -54.75
N PRO A 924 -57.31 -24.07 -55.15
CA PRO A 924 -57.95 -25.12 -54.38
C PRO A 924 -57.06 -26.36 -54.49
N GLU A 925 -56.89 -27.09 -53.39
CA GLU A 925 -56.16 -28.38 -53.34
C GLU A 925 -56.47 -29.31 -54.53
#